data_AF-A0A925SSF4-F1
#
_entry.id   AF-A0A925SSF4-F1
#
_cell.length_a   1.000
_cell.length_b   1.000
_cell.length_c   1.000
_cell.angle_alpha   90.00
_cell.angle_beta   90.00
_cell.angle_gamma   90.00
#
_symmetry.space_group_name_H-M   'P 1'
#
loop_
_entity.id
_entity.type
_entity.pdbx_description
1 polymer ?
#
loop_
_entity_poly.entity_id
_entity_poly.type
_entity_poly.pdbx_seq_one_letter_code
_entity_poly.pdbx_strand_id
1 'polypeptide(L)'
;MEQKFVYFFGNGQAEGRADMKNLLGGKGANLAEMSSIGLPVPPGFTITTEVCSEFYKNDQKYPGSLTTEVAANLKKIEDLMGKKFGDAHNPLLVSVRSGARASMPGMMDTVLNLGLNDTTVQGIIAQSGDERFAYDAYRRFVQMYSDVVMGMEKDILNHLLEQKKEQKGVHLDTDLSAEDWKDLVALFKKTIREELGQPFPEDPQEQLWGAIGAVFGSWMNQRAITYRRLNNIPAEWGTAVNVQSMVFGNMGNDCATGVAFTRDPSTGENYFYGEFLVNAQGEDVVAGIRTPQPINRVKDKDGKQPSMEEVMPECYGQLVKIRDILEKHYKDMQDIEFTIETGVLYMLQTRNGKRTAPAAIRIAVDMVREGLIDEKTAVLRVAPSQLDQLLHPCLDPDADRQIIAMGLPASPGAVSGEVVFTADEAEAEAKMGRKVILVRIETSPDDIHGMHAAQGILTARGGMTSHAAVVARGMGKCCVAGCGDIKIDYSSESFVAKDGIVVKKGDVITLNGSCGEVMLGVVPTIPVQLTGDFGTLMTWVDSFRTMKVRANADTPHDSKVAREFGAEGIGLCRTEHMFFDAERIAAVREMILSEELEGREQALAKIMPMQKGDFIGIFREMKGLPVTIRLLDPPLHEFLPQVEKDIEDLARTMKVSVKSVKHKIEFLPHSREG
;
A
#
# COMPACT_ATOMS: atom_id res chain seq x y z
N MET A 1 1.41 35.31 -20.99
CA MET A 1 2.65 34.54 -20.82
C MET A 1 2.48 33.29 -21.67
N GLU A 2 3.48 32.92 -22.48
CA GLU A 2 3.49 31.59 -23.10
C GLU A 2 3.44 30.53 -21.97
N GLN A 3 2.55 29.55 -22.11
CA GLN A 3 2.36 28.50 -21.12
C GLN A 3 3.57 27.56 -21.19
N LYS A 4 4.24 27.33 -20.05
CA LYS A 4 5.45 26.51 -19.95
C LYS A 4 5.07 25.10 -19.48
N PHE A 5 5.45 24.08 -20.24
CA PHE A 5 5.06 22.69 -20.00
C PHE A 5 6.19 21.80 -19.49
N VAL A 6 7.45 22.21 -19.62
CA VAL A 6 8.61 21.41 -19.20
C VAL A 6 9.49 22.15 -18.21
N TYR A 7 9.78 21.52 -17.07
CA TYR A 7 10.57 22.08 -15.97
C TYR A 7 11.83 21.25 -15.70
N PHE A 8 12.99 21.87 -15.85
CA PHE A 8 14.30 21.23 -15.64
C PHE A 8 14.67 21.08 -14.16
N PHE A 9 15.44 20.04 -13.83
CA PHE A 9 16.12 19.86 -12.54
C PHE A 9 17.48 19.15 -12.72
N GLY A 10 18.48 19.52 -11.93
CA GLY A 10 19.79 18.86 -11.89
C GLY A 10 20.95 19.79 -11.52
N ASN A 11 22.07 19.23 -11.08
CA ASN A 11 23.32 19.93 -10.77
C ASN A 11 23.15 21.17 -9.85
N GLY A 12 22.38 21.03 -8.76
CA GLY A 12 22.15 22.11 -7.81
C GLY A 12 21.12 23.18 -8.27
N GLN A 13 20.48 23.00 -9.43
CA GLN A 13 19.52 23.94 -9.99
C GLN A 13 18.19 23.24 -10.33
N ALA A 14 17.07 23.92 -10.14
CA ALA A 14 15.78 23.47 -10.64
C ALA A 14 14.87 24.66 -10.98
N GLU A 15 14.02 24.45 -11.98
CA GLU A 15 12.97 25.41 -12.35
C GLU A 15 11.67 25.19 -11.56
N GLY A 16 11.53 24.00 -10.96
CA GLY A 16 10.42 23.62 -10.09
C GLY A 16 10.73 23.77 -8.59
N ARG A 17 9.72 23.52 -7.75
CA ARG A 17 9.81 23.60 -6.28
C ARG A 17 8.86 22.62 -5.59
N ALA A 18 9.08 22.33 -4.30
CA ALA A 18 8.22 21.43 -3.53
C ALA A 18 6.75 21.86 -3.40
N ASP A 19 6.41 23.15 -3.56
CA ASP A 19 5.03 23.66 -3.52
C ASP A 19 4.27 23.42 -4.84
N MET A 20 4.98 23.10 -5.93
CA MET A 20 4.42 22.90 -7.26
C MET A 20 3.89 21.47 -7.50
N LYS A 21 3.55 20.72 -6.44
CA LYS A 21 3.06 19.33 -6.51
C LYS A 21 1.85 19.14 -7.41
N ASN A 22 1.02 20.15 -7.55
CA ASN A 22 -0.17 20.09 -8.41
C ASN A 22 0.20 20.07 -9.89
N LEU A 23 1.29 20.75 -10.25
CA LEU A 23 1.75 20.92 -11.62
C LEU A 23 2.81 19.87 -12.02
N LEU A 24 3.74 19.56 -11.13
CA LEU A 24 4.88 18.66 -11.39
C LEU A 24 4.64 17.23 -10.85
N GLY A 25 3.49 17.01 -10.20
CA GLY A 25 3.28 15.83 -9.39
C GLY A 25 4.15 15.79 -8.13
N GLY A 26 3.93 14.79 -7.28
CA GLY A 26 4.74 14.59 -6.08
C GLY A 26 6.21 14.28 -6.39
N LYS A 27 6.47 13.44 -7.40
CA LYS A 27 7.82 13.02 -7.79
C LYS A 27 8.63 14.17 -8.40
N GLY A 28 8.08 14.88 -9.39
CA GLY A 28 8.77 15.98 -10.05
C GLY A 28 9.05 17.15 -9.11
N ALA A 29 8.10 17.49 -8.24
CA ALA A 29 8.30 18.51 -7.21
C ALA A 29 9.44 18.14 -6.24
N ASN A 30 9.52 16.88 -5.81
CA ASN A 30 10.59 16.42 -4.92
C ASN A 30 11.95 16.32 -5.63
N LEU A 31 12.00 15.92 -6.90
CA LEU A 31 13.24 15.93 -7.70
C LEU A 31 13.80 17.36 -7.85
N ALA A 32 12.92 18.32 -8.12
CA ALA A 32 13.28 19.73 -8.19
C ALA A 32 13.77 20.27 -6.83
N GLU A 33 13.08 19.93 -5.74
CA GLU A 33 13.47 20.35 -4.39
C GLU A 33 14.82 19.74 -3.97
N MET A 34 15.00 18.43 -4.14
CA MET A 34 16.26 17.74 -3.85
C MET A 34 17.44 18.36 -4.62
N SER A 35 17.23 18.67 -5.91
CA SER A 35 18.24 19.34 -6.72
C SER A 35 18.55 20.74 -6.17
N SER A 36 17.53 21.50 -5.78
CA SER A 36 17.68 22.88 -5.27
C SER A 36 18.38 22.97 -3.91
N ILE A 37 18.23 21.96 -3.06
CA ILE A 37 18.93 21.88 -1.77
C ILE A 37 20.32 21.23 -1.88
N GLY A 38 20.80 20.96 -3.10
CA GLY A 38 22.16 20.51 -3.37
C GLY A 38 22.40 19.01 -3.21
N LEU A 39 21.36 18.17 -3.25
CA LEU A 39 21.54 16.72 -3.27
C LEU A 39 21.99 16.23 -4.65
N PRO A 40 22.73 15.12 -4.74
CA PRO A 40 23.24 14.59 -6.00
C PRO A 40 22.12 13.90 -6.79
N VAL A 41 21.25 14.69 -7.42
CA VAL A 41 20.14 14.19 -8.25
C VAL A 41 20.59 14.10 -9.71
N PRO A 42 20.40 12.96 -10.40
CA PRO A 42 20.66 12.87 -11.83
C PRO A 42 19.81 13.89 -12.60
N PRO A 43 20.39 14.63 -13.55
CA PRO A 43 19.69 15.69 -14.26
C PRO A 43 18.53 15.14 -15.09
N GLY A 44 17.48 15.95 -15.20
CA GLY A 44 16.22 15.57 -15.82
C GLY A 44 15.29 16.75 -16.03
N PHE A 45 14.07 16.43 -16.47
CA PHE A 45 12.98 17.39 -16.54
C PHE A 45 11.63 16.72 -16.26
N THR A 46 10.66 17.54 -15.84
CA THR A 46 9.28 17.13 -15.60
C THR A 46 8.37 17.81 -16.63
N ILE A 47 7.57 17.01 -17.33
CA ILE A 47 6.43 17.44 -18.14
C ILE A 47 5.21 17.55 -17.23
N THR A 48 4.53 18.69 -17.24
CA THR A 48 3.48 19.01 -16.26
C THR A 48 2.22 18.15 -16.39
N THR A 49 1.43 18.10 -15.30
CA THR A 49 0.09 17.48 -15.27
C THR A 49 -0.89 18.14 -16.24
N GLU A 50 -0.71 19.42 -16.56
CA GLU A 50 -1.54 20.16 -17.52
C GLU A 50 -1.45 19.54 -18.92
N VAL A 51 -0.26 19.06 -19.32
CA VAL A 51 -0.09 18.35 -20.60
C VAL A 51 -0.92 17.08 -20.63
N CYS A 52 -1.03 16.35 -19.52
CA CYS A 52 -1.90 15.18 -19.44
C CYS A 52 -3.37 15.57 -19.65
N SER A 53 -3.82 16.67 -19.05
CA SER A 53 -5.19 17.17 -19.25
C SER A 53 -5.43 17.63 -20.69
N GLU A 54 -4.48 18.33 -21.30
CA GLU A 54 -4.58 18.78 -22.70
C GLU A 54 -4.54 17.61 -23.68
N PHE A 55 -3.71 16.59 -23.41
CA PHE A 55 -3.65 15.36 -24.17
C PHE A 55 -5.03 14.70 -24.27
N TYR A 56 -5.74 14.52 -23.14
CA TYR A 56 -7.09 13.95 -23.16
C TYR A 56 -8.16 14.88 -23.73
N LYS A 57 -8.01 16.21 -23.61
CA LYS A 57 -8.95 17.19 -24.21
C LYS A 57 -8.81 17.28 -25.73
N ASN A 58 -7.62 17.02 -26.28
CA ASN A 58 -7.29 17.21 -27.68
C ASN A 58 -7.20 15.89 -28.47
N ASP A 59 -8.03 14.90 -28.14
CA ASP A 59 -8.05 13.57 -28.78
C ASP A 59 -6.66 12.89 -28.79
N GLN A 60 -5.97 12.91 -27.65
CA GLN A 60 -4.63 12.32 -27.46
C GLN A 60 -3.53 13.00 -28.30
N LYS A 61 -3.64 14.31 -28.52
CA LYS A 61 -2.62 15.13 -29.20
C LYS A 61 -1.91 16.06 -28.23
N TYR A 62 -0.61 16.25 -28.48
CA TYR A 62 0.23 17.12 -27.67
C TYR A 62 0.10 18.60 -28.06
N PRO A 63 0.39 19.53 -27.13
CA PRO A 63 0.53 20.95 -27.44
C PRO A 63 1.71 21.19 -28.38
N GLY A 64 1.57 22.11 -29.34
CA GLY A 64 2.58 22.33 -30.38
C GLY A 64 3.95 22.79 -29.87
N SER A 65 4.02 23.47 -28.72
CA SER A 65 5.29 23.91 -28.13
C SER A 65 6.05 22.79 -27.41
N LEU A 66 5.35 21.71 -27.01
CA LEU A 66 5.91 20.67 -26.14
C LEU A 66 7.15 20.01 -26.75
N THR A 67 7.13 19.70 -28.04
CA THR A 67 8.26 19.07 -28.73
C THR A 67 9.53 19.91 -28.65
N THR A 68 9.40 21.23 -28.78
CA THR A 68 10.54 22.15 -28.72
C THR A 68 11.07 22.27 -27.29
N GLU A 69 10.18 22.34 -26.29
CA GLU A 69 10.56 22.39 -24.87
C GLU A 69 11.24 21.10 -24.40
N VAL A 70 10.75 19.93 -24.81
CA VAL A 70 11.37 18.63 -24.51
C VAL A 70 12.77 18.55 -25.13
N ALA A 71 12.91 18.89 -26.42
CA ALA A 71 14.21 18.87 -27.09
C ALA A 71 15.23 19.83 -26.43
N ALA A 72 14.79 21.03 -26.04
CA ALA A 72 15.65 22.00 -25.37
C ALA A 72 16.15 21.50 -24.01
N ASN A 73 15.30 20.84 -23.22
CA ASN A 73 15.71 20.31 -21.91
C ASN A 73 16.50 19.00 -22.02
N LEU A 74 16.23 18.16 -23.02
CA LEU A 74 17.06 16.99 -23.32
C LEU A 74 18.50 17.43 -23.64
N LYS A 75 18.67 18.48 -24.44
CA LYS A 75 19.99 19.05 -24.72
C LYS A 75 20.73 19.53 -23.47
N LYS A 76 20.02 20.14 -22.50
CA LYS A 76 20.63 20.51 -21.21
C LYS A 76 21.15 19.28 -20.44
N ILE A 77 20.42 18.16 -20.50
CA ILE A 77 20.87 16.89 -19.89
C ILE A 77 22.13 16.39 -20.61
N GLU A 78 22.14 16.41 -21.95
CA GLU A 78 23.31 16.03 -22.75
C GLU A 78 24.55 16.84 -22.38
N ASP A 79 24.40 18.18 -22.30
CA ASP A 79 25.48 19.10 -21.95
C ASP A 79 26.03 18.85 -20.53
N LEU A 80 25.16 18.54 -19.56
CA LEU A 80 25.56 18.28 -18.17
C LEU A 80 26.20 16.90 -17.98
N MET A 81 25.68 15.87 -18.67
CA MET A 81 26.19 14.52 -18.57
C MET A 81 27.40 14.27 -19.48
N GLY A 82 27.65 15.16 -20.45
CA GLY A 82 28.67 14.96 -21.49
C GLY A 82 28.37 13.76 -22.39
N LYS A 83 27.10 13.36 -22.50
CA LYS A 83 26.59 12.22 -23.30
C LYS A 83 25.58 12.74 -24.32
N LYS A 84 25.30 11.97 -25.38
CA LYS A 84 24.34 12.40 -26.40
C LYS A 84 23.26 11.33 -26.63
N PHE A 85 22.00 11.74 -26.67
CA PHE A 85 20.86 10.85 -26.81
C PHE A 85 20.85 10.22 -28.21
N GLY A 86 20.94 8.89 -28.24
CA GLY A 86 21.06 8.12 -29.48
C GLY A 86 22.46 8.05 -30.10
N ASP A 87 23.51 8.50 -29.40
CA ASP A 87 24.88 8.36 -29.89
C ASP A 87 25.42 6.94 -29.78
N ALA A 88 26.12 6.47 -30.81
CA ALA A 88 26.63 5.10 -30.88
C ALA A 88 27.80 4.82 -29.92
N HIS A 89 28.58 5.83 -29.56
CA HIS A 89 29.81 5.67 -28.77
C HIS A 89 29.61 6.14 -27.33
N ASN A 90 28.90 7.25 -27.15
CA ASN A 90 28.60 7.82 -25.84
C ASN A 90 27.10 8.10 -25.63
N PRO A 91 26.28 7.03 -25.59
CA PRO A 91 24.83 7.16 -25.48
C PRO A 91 24.40 7.74 -24.14
N LEU A 92 23.55 8.77 -24.19
CA LEU A 92 22.70 9.14 -23.06
C LEU A 92 21.51 8.18 -23.03
N LEU A 93 21.29 7.52 -21.90
CA LEU A 93 20.09 6.73 -21.62
C LEU A 93 19.24 7.47 -20.59
N VAL A 94 17.91 7.38 -20.71
CA VAL A 94 16.98 8.04 -19.79
C VAL A 94 15.98 7.06 -19.20
N SER A 95 15.46 7.40 -18.03
CA SER A 95 14.24 6.79 -17.47
C SER A 95 13.06 7.73 -17.69
N VAL A 96 11.89 7.16 -17.95
CA VAL A 96 10.62 7.87 -18.06
C VAL A 96 9.70 7.34 -16.96
N ARG A 97 9.44 8.19 -15.96
CA ARG A 97 8.71 7.82 -14.74
C ARG A 97 7.49 8.70 -14.56
N SER A 98 6.34 8.08 -14.37
CA SER A 98 5.11 8.77 -13.97
C SER A 98 5.23 9.47 -12.60
N GLY A 99 4.44 10.52 -12.41
CA GLY A 99 4.37 11.25 -11.14
C GLY A 99 3.07 12.05 -11.03
N ALA A 100 2.04 11.47 -10.41
CA ALA A 100 0.80 12.20 -10.12
C ALA A 100 0.96 13.09 -8.87
N ARG A 101 -0.01 14.00 -8.68
CA ARG A 101 -0.09 14.87 -7.48
C ARG A 101 -0.18 14.04 -6.19
N ALA A 102 -1.04 13.01 -6.21
CA ALA A 102 -1.13 12.02 -5.15
C ALA A 102 -0.18 10.86 -5.44
N SER A 103 0.41 10.29 -4.39
CA SER A 103 1.26 9.11 -4.52
C SER A 103 0.41 7.89 -4.86
N MET A 104 0.69 7.25 -5.99
CA MET A 104 0.04 6.00 -6.45
C MET A 104 1.11 4.91 -6.65
N PRO A 105 1.65 4.31 -5.57
CA PRO A 105 2.75 3.35 -5.67
C PRO A 105 2.35 2.11 -6.48
N GLY A 106 3.20 1.66 -7.39
CA GLY A 106 2.96 0.51 -8.25
C GLY A 106 1.96 0.75 -9.38
N MET A 107 1.07 1.74 -9.29
CA MET A 107 -0.07 1.85 -10.21
C MET A 107 0.24 2.35 -11.62
N MET A 108 1.39 3.00 -11.78
CA MET A 108 1.73 3.74 -12.98
C MET A 108 3.05 3.23 -13.56
N ASP A 109 3.12 3.22 -14.88
CA ASP A 109 4.23 2.61 -15.59
C ASP A 109 5.51 3.46 -15.49
N THR A 110 6.64 2.76 -15.64
CA THR A 110 7.99 3.31 -15.68
C THR A 110 8.75 2.58 -16.77
N VAL A 111 9.51 3.32 -17.57
CA VAL A 111 10.41 2.77 -18.58
C VAL A 111 11.83 3.16 -18.21
N LEU A 112 12.71 2.17 -18.06
CA LEU A 112 14.14 2.35 -17.79
C LEU A 112 14.96 2.09 -19.05
N ASN A 113 16.22 2.54 -19.06
CA ASN A 113 17.19 2.31 -20.14
C ASN A 113 16.73 2.78 -21.54
N LEU A 114 15.84 3.78 -21.60
CA LEU A 114 15.31 4.31 -22.85
C LEU A 114 16.44 4.99 -23.64
N GLY A 115 16.53 4.65 -24.94
CA GLY A 115 17.61 5.04 -25.84
C GLY A 115 18.51 3.87 -26.24
N LEU A 116 18.29 2.68 -25.67
CA LEU A 116 18.95 1.45 -26.11
C LEU A 116 18.40 0.96 -27.44
N ASN A 117 19.31 0.65 -28.36
CA ASN A 117 19.04 0.07 -29.66
C ASN A 117 20.26 -0.77 -30.10
N ASP A 118 20.20 -1.41 -31.27
CA ASP A 118 21.29 -2.29 -31.74
C ASP A 118 22.64 -1.55 -31.91
N THR A 119 22.59 -0.23 -32.05
CA THR A 119 23.78 0.63 -32.21
C THR A 119 24.27 1.18 -30.87
N THR A 120 23.40 1.75 -30.04
CA THR A 120 23.77 2.40 -28.77
C THR A 120 24.20 1.39 -27.72
N VAL A 121 23.72 0.13 -27.79
CA VAL A 121 24.21 -0.94 -26.90
C VAL A 121 25.71 -1.14 -27.03
N GLN A 122 26.30 -0.95 -28.23
CA GLN A 122 27.75 -1.06 -28.45
C GLN A 122 28.53 0.02 -27.69
N GLY A 123 28.01 1.24 -27.60
CA GLY A 123 28.58 2.30 -26.78
C GLY A 123 28.54 1.98 -25.29
N ILE A 124 27.45 1.35 -24.82
CA ILE A 124 27.35 0.88 -23.43
C ILE A 124 28.37 -0.21 -23.14
N ILE A 125 28.53 -1.20 -24.04
CA ILE A 125 29.56 -2.26 -23.91
C ILE A 125 30.95 -1.64 -23.76
N ALA A 126 31.28 -0.65 -24.60
CA ALA A 126 32.58 0.01 -24.56
C ALA A 126 32.82 0.79 -23.26
N GLN A 127 31.77 1.37 -22.65
CA GLN A 127 31.86 2.13 -21.41
C GLN A 127 31.91 1.25 -20.17
N SER A 128 31.07 0.21 -20.12
CA SER A 128 31.02 -0.70 -18.97
C SER A 128 32.18 -1.68 -18.95
N GLY A 129 32.73 -2.02 -20.12
CA GLY A 129 33.64 -3.16 -20.25
C GLY A 129 32.97 -4.51 -19.98
N ASP A 130 31.64 -4.52 -19.88
CA ASP A 130 30.83 -5.70 -19.56
C ASP A 130 29.70 -5.84 -20.60
N GLU A 131 29.91 -6.74 -21.55
CA GLU A 131 28.95 -7.05 -22.62
C GLU A 131 27.69 -7.71 -22.08
N ARG A 132 27.80 -8.53 -21.03
CA ARG A 132 26.67 -9.20 -20.40
C ARG A 132 25.73 -8.17 -19.77
N PHE A 133 26.28 -7.18 -19.06
CA PHE A 133 25.50 -6.08 -18.48
C PHE A 133 24.74 -5.30 -19.56
N ALA A 134 25.41 -4.93 -20.66
CA ALA A 134 24.79 -4.12 -21.70
C ALA A 134 23.59 -4.83 -22.35
N TYR A 135 23.73 -6.12 -22.65
CA TYR A 135 22.63 -6.93 -23.19
C TYR A 135 21.56 -7.28 -22.15
N ASP A 136 21.89 -7.41 -20.86
CA ASP A 136 20.89 -7.54 -19.81
C ASP A 136 20.05 -6.25 -19.67
N ALA A 137 20.69 -5.08 -19.70
CA ALA A 137 20.00 -3.80 -19.72
C ALA A 137 19.11 -3.67 -20.98
N TYR A 138 19.58 -4.18 -22.12
CA TYR A 138 18.84 -4.13 -23.37
C TYR A 138 17.65 -5.08 -23.40
N ARG A 139 17.78 -6.33 -22.94
CA ARG A 139 16.62 -7.24 -22.85
C ARG A 139 15.56 -6.73 -21.90
N ARG A 140 15.97 -6.14 -20.76
CA ARG A 140 15.05 -5.51 -19.82
C ARG A 140 14.32 -4.33 -20.46
N PHE A 141 15.03 -3.50 -21.22
CA PHE A 141 14.42 -2.40 -21.97
C PHE A 141 13.39 -2.91 -22.98
N VAL A 142 13.77 -3.88 -23.83
CA VAL A 142 12.88 -4.43 -24.85
C VAL A 142 11.61 -5.00 -24.22
N GLN A 143 11.76 -5.80 -23.16
CA GLN A 143 10.64 -6.40 -22.45
C GLN A 143 9.72 -5.35 -21.80
N MET A 144 10.29 -4.38 -21.09
CA MET A 144 9.55 -3.34 -20.39
C MET A 144 8.84 -2.41 -21.38
N TYR A 145 9.51 -2.03 -22.47
CA TYR A 145 8.94 -1.17 -23.49
C TYR A 145 7.83 -1.88 -24.28
N SER A 146 7.99 -3.16 -24.60
CA SER A 146 6.95 -3.93 -25.29
C SER A 146 5.67 -4.06 -24.44
N ASP A 147 5.82 -4.28 -23.14
CA ASP A 147 4.71 -4.37 -22.19
C ASP A 147 4.02 -3.00 -22.02
N VAL A 148 4.78 -2.02 -21.53
CA VAL A 148 4.25 -0.72 -21.12
C VAL A 148 3.80 0.13 -22.31
N VAL A 149 4.59 0.18 -23.39
CA VAL A 149 4.38 1.14 -24.48
C VAL A 149 3.68 0.51 -25.67
N MET A 150 4.03 -0.73 -26.01
CA MET A 150 3.46 -1.42 -27.17
C MET A 150 2.24 -2.28 -26.82
N GLY A 151 1.92 -2.47 -25.53
CA GLY A 151 0.73 -3.19 -25.07
C GLY A 151 0.83 -4.72 -25.21
N MET A 152 2.04 -5.27 -25.23
CA MET A 152 2.28 -6.71 -25.26
C MET A 152 2.06 -7.34 -23.89
N GLU A 153 1.50 -8.55 -23.82
CA GLU A 153 1.39 -9.25 -22.54
C GLU A 153 2.77 -9.71 -22.04
N LYS A 154 3.15 -9.26 -20.84
CA LYS A 154 4.47 -9.54 -20.23
C LYS A 154 4.81 -11.04 -20.18
N ASP A 155 3.81 -11.89 -19.97
CA ASP A 155 3.98 -13.33 -19.80
C ASP A 155 4.51 -14.03 -21.05
N ILE A 156 4.27 -13.48 -22.24
CA ILE A 156 4.81 -14.02 -23.50
C ILE A 156 6.34 -13.99 -23.46
N LEU A 157 6.93 -12.85 -23.10
CA LEU A 157 8.38 -12.68 -23.05
C LEU A 157 9.01 -13.36 -21.82
N ASN A 158 8.29 -13.42 -20.69
CA ASN A 158 8.72 -14.20 -19.53
C ASN A 158 8.84 -15.69 -19.87
N HIS A 159 7.88 -16.23 -20.63
CA HIS A 159 7.92 -17.64 -21.01
C HIS A 159 9.14 -17.96 -21.89
N LEU A 160 9.49 -17.07 -22.82
CA LEU A 160 10.70 -17.20 -23.63
C LEU A 160 11.99 -17.15 -22.80
N LEU A 161 12.04 -16.29 -21.77
CA LEU A 161 13.16 -16.24 -20.83
C LEU A 161 13.30 -17.56 -20.06
N GLU A 162 12.21 -18.09 -19.51
CA GLU A 162 12.23 -19.38 -18.81
C GLU A 162 12.66 -20.53 -19.72
N GLN A 163 12.15 -20.58 -20.96
CA GLN A 163 12.58 -21.57 -21.95
C GLN A 163 14.08 -21.49 -22.23
N LYS A 164 14.65 -20.28 -22.35
CA LYS A 164 16.10 -20.10 -22.56
C LYS A 164 16.90 -20.59 -21.34
N LYS A 165 16.41 -20.35 -20.12
CA LYS A 165 17.02 -20.86 -18.88
C LYS A 165 16.99 -22.38 -18.80
N GLU A 166 15.85 -23.00 -19.10
CA GLU A 166 15.70 -24.45 -19.17
C GLU A 166 16.63 -25.08 -20.21
N GLN A 167 16.71 -24.49 -21.41
CA GLN A 167 17.63 -24.93 -22.48
C GLN A 167 19.10 -24.88 -22.06
N LYS A 168 19.47 -23.92 -21.20
CA LYS A 168 20.83 -23.73 -20.68
C LYS A 168 21.09 -24.48 -19.38
N GLY A 169 20.06 -25.08 -18.77
CA GLY A 169 20.15 -25.78 -17.49
C GLY A 169 20.48 -24.85 -16.32
N VAL A 170 20.11 -23.56 -16.41
CA VAL A 170 20.34 -22.57 -15.36
C VAL A 170 19.04 -22.22 -14.64
N HIS A 171 19.14 -21.79 -13.39
CA HIS A 171 17.97 -21.43 -12.57
C HIS A 171 17.82 -19.94 -12.33
N LEU A 172 18.93 -19.19 -12.36
CA LEU A 172 18.94 -17.75 -12.14
C LEU A 172 19.24 -17.02 -13.45
N ASP A 173 18.58 -15.88 -13.66
CA ASP A 173 18.90 -14.95 -14.74
C ASP A 173 20.38 -14.56 -14.73
N THR A 174 20.97 -14.48 -13.53
CA THR A 174 22.38 -14.11 -13.38
C THR A 174 23.34 -15.08 -14.06
N ASP A 175 22.93 -16.32 -14.27
CA ASP A 175 23.78 -17.38 -14.80
C ASP A 175 23.79 -17.40 -16.34
N LEU A 176 22.95 -16.59 -16.99
CA LEU A 176 22.94 -16.43 -18.43
C LEU A 176 24.11 -15.56 -18.91
N SER A 177 24.72 -15.99 -20.02
CA SER A 177 25.88 -15.34 -20.63
C SER A 177 25.47 -14.16 -21.52
N ALA A 178 26.46 -13.34 -21.93
CA ALA A 178 26.23 -12.25 -22.88
C ALA A 178 25.62 -12.74 -24.21
N GLU A 179 26.09 -13.87 -24.73
CA GLU A 179 25.58 -14.44 -25.98
C GLU A 179 24.14 -14.93 -25.82
N ASP A 180 23.80 -15.50 -24.65
CA ASP A 180 22.42 -15.90 -24.36
C ASP A 180 21.47 -14.70 -24.33
N TRP A 181 21.92 -13.56 -23.78
CA TRP A 181 21.14 -12.33 -23.78
C TRP A 181 20.98 -11.73 -25.17
N LYS A 182 22.04 -11.73 -25.97
CA LYS A 182 22.00 -11.27 -27.35
C LYS A 182 21.01 -12.08 -28.20
N ASP A 183 21.05 -13.41 -28.07
CA ASP A 183 20.09 -14.31 -28.68
C ASP A 183 18.66 -13.99 -28.23
N LEU A 184 18.46 -13.76 -26.93
CA LEU A 184 17.14 -13.53 -26.35
C LEU A 184 16.56 -12.18 -26.80
N VAL A 185 17.38 -11.12 -26.89
CA VAL A 185 16.96 -9.82 -27.45
C VAL A 185 16.48 -9.98 -28.89
N ALA A 186 17.22 -10.72 -29.72
CA ALA A 186 16.83 -10.97 -31.10
C ALA A 186 15.50 -11.76 -31.18
N LEU A 187 15.33 -12.75 -30.29
CA LEU A 187 14.10 -13.52 -30.17
C LEU A 187 12.92 -12.64 -29.73
N PHE A 188 13.10 -11.79 -28.72
CA PHE A 188 12.08 -10.86 -28.25
C PHE A 188 11.61 -9.92 -29.36
N LYS A 189 12.54 -9.27 -30.07
CA LYS A 189 12.19 -8.40 -31.21
C LYS A 189 11.43 -9.13 -32.31
N LYS A 190 11.79 -10.38 -32.58
CA LYS A 190 11.08 -11.22 -33.55
C LYS A 190 9.65 -11.51 -33.08
N THR A 191 9.48 -11.96 -31.84
CA THR A 191 8.15 -12.25 -31.27
C THR A 191 7.29 -11.01 -31.17
N ILE A 192 7.84 -9.85 -30.78
CA ILE A 192 7.14 -8.55 -30.79
C ILE A 192 6.57 -8.25 -32.18
N ARG A 193 7.37 -8.46 -33.23
CA ARG A 193 6.92 -8.25 -34.62
C ARG A 193 5.83 -9.24 -35.04
N GLU A 194 5.90 -10.49 -34.60
CA GLU A 194 4.93 -11.54 -34.91
C GLU A 194 3.59 -11.30 -34.20
N GLU A 195 3.61 -10.93 -32.92
CA GLU A 195 2.42 -10.72 -32.09
C GLU A 195 1.73 -9.37 -32.36
N LEU A 196 2.51 -8.29 -32.48
CA LEU A 196 1.95 -6.93 -32.62
C LEU A 196 1.90 -6.42 -34.07
N GLY A 197 2.49 -7.15 -35.02
CA GLY A 197 2.55 -6.75 -36.43
C GLY A 197 3.45 -5.55 -36.73
N GLN A 198 4.18 -5.03 -35.74
CA GLN A 198 5.07 -3.88 -35.85
C GLN A 198 6.45 -4.18 -35.23
N PRO A 199 7.56 -3.66 -35.81
CA PRO A 199 8.90 -3.89 -35.26
C PRO A 199 9.10 -3.10 -33.95
N PHE A 200 10.09 -3.53 -33.16
CA PHE A 200 10.58 -2.75 -32.03
C PHE A 200 11.20 -1.43 -32.53
N PRO A 201 10.91 -0.27 -31.90
CA PRO A 201 11.44 1.02 -32.35
C PRO A 201 12.93 1.14 -32.06
N GLU A 202 13.74 1.37 -33.09
CA GLU A 202 15.19 1.59 -32.97
C GLU A 202 15.56 3.07 -32.82
N ASP A 203 14.67 4.00 -33.20
CA ASP A 203 14.90 5.45 -33.03
C ASP A 203 14.64 5.87 -31.58
N PRO A 204 15.65 6.38 -30.84
CA PRO A 204 15.48 6.87 -29.48
C PRO A 204 14.43 7.98 -29.33
N GLN A 205 14.20 8.80 -30.36
CA GLN A 205 13.17 9.83 -30.32
C GLN A 205 11.77 9.21 -30.37
N GLU A 206 11.56 8.23 -31.25
CA GLU A 206 10.31 7.46 -31.28
C GLU A 206 10.06 6.74 -29.94
N GLN A 207 11.11 6.14 -29.38
CA GLN A 207 11.06 5.53 -28.04
C GLN A 207 10.60 6.52 -26.97
N LEU A 208 11.18 7.73 -26.95
CA LEU A 208 10.88 8.75 -25.95
C LEU A 208 9.41 9.20 -26.02
N TRP A 209 8.92 9.50 -27.22
CA TRP A 209 7.53 9.93 -27.41
C TRP A 209 6.53 8.80 -27.16
N GLY A 210 6.88 7.57 -27.52
CA GLY A 210 6.10 6.38 -27.15
C GLY A 210 5.96 6.25 -25.64
N ALA A 211 7.06 6.35 -24.90
CA ALA A 211 7.05 6.28 -23.43
C ALA A 211 6.28 7.42 -22.77
N ILE A 212 6.40 8.67 -23.26
CA ILE A 212 5.60 9.81 -22.78
C ILE A 212 4.11 9.55 -22.98
N GLY A 213 3.72 9.05 -24.16
CA GLY A 213 2.34 8.69 -24.48
C GLY A 213 1.79 7.57 -23.61
N ALA A 214 2.60 6.53 -23.39
CA ALA A 214 2.24 5.41 -22.52
C ALA A 214 1.99 5.87 -21.07
N VAL A 215 2.83 6.75 -20.52
CA VAL A 215 2.63 7.30 -19.16
C VAL A 215 1.34 8.11 -19.05
N PHE A 216 1.01 8.93 -20.06
CA PHE A 216 -0.27 9.62 -20.05
C PHE A 216 -1.44 8.64 -20.20
N GLY A 217 -1.32 7.67 -21.11
CA GLY A 217 -2.29 6.60 -21.32
C GLY A 217 -2.56 5.80 -20.05
N SER A 218 -1.52 5.49 -19.27
CA SER A 218 -1.62 4.70 -18.04
C SER A 218 -2.48 5.35 -16.97
N TRP A 219 -2.69 6.69 -17.03
CA TRP A 219 -3.60 7.40 -16.14
C TRP A 219 -5.04 6.91 -16.29
N MET A 220 -5.46 6.49 -17.48
CA MET A 220 -6.82 6.00 -17.73
C MET A 220 -6.93 4.48 -17.77
N ASN A 221 -5.88 3.75 -17.38
CA ASN A 221 -5.97 2.29 -17.25
C ASN A 221 -6.89 1.87 -16.10
N GLN A 222 -7.49 0.69 -16.24
CA GLN A 222 -8.48 0.18 -15.29
C GLN A 222 -7.97 0.12 -13.85
N ARG A 223 -6.73 -0.34 -13.64
CA ARG A 223 -6.09 -0.37 -12.32
C ARG A 223 -5.94 1.01 -11.69
N ALA A 224 -5.56 2.02 -12.48
CA ALA A 224 -5.42 3.40 -12.01
C ALA A 224 -6.79 4.01 -11.67
N ILE A 225 -7.83 3.73 -12.48
CA ILE A 225 -9.21 4.13 -12.20
C ILE A 225 -9.71 3.51 -10.89
N THR A 226 -9.50 2.21 -10.69
CA THR A 226 -9.90 1.52 -9.45
C THR A 226 -9.17 2.10 -8.24
N TYR A 227 -7.84 2.29 -8.32
CA TYR A 227 -7.07 2.90 -7.25
C TYR A 227 -7.59 4.29 -6.88
N ARG A 228 -7.83 5.13 -7.89
CA ARG A 228 -8.34 6.49 -7.69
C ARG A 228 -9.71 6.50 -7.03
N ARG A 229 -10.60 5.59 -7.43
CA ARG A 229 -11.92 5.44 -6.81
C ARG A 229 -11.80 5.05 -5.33
N LEU A 230 -10.95 4.07 -5.02
CA LEU A 230 -10.73 3.61 -3.63
C LEU A 230 -10.10 4.68 -2.73
N ASN A 231 -9.28 5.57 -3.30
CA ASN A 231 -8.54 6.59 -2.56
C ASN A 231 -9.10 8.01 -2.74
N ASN A 232 -10.29 8.17 -3.35
CA ASN A 232 -10.92 9.46 -3.64
C ASN A 232 -10.02 10.46 -4.39
N ILE A 233 -9.24 9.97 -5.36
CA ILE A 233 -8.37 10.79 -6.20
C ILE A 233 -9.12 11.18 -7.48
N PRO A 234 -9.32 12.48 -7.76
CA PRO A 234 -10.02 12.92 -8.96
C PRO A 234 -9.24 12.63 -10.24
N ALA A 235 -9.96 12.26 -11.31
CA ALA A 235 -9.35 11.90 -12.60
C ALA A 235 -8.79 13.13 -13.34
N GLU A 236 -9.34 14.31 -13.10
CA GLU A 236 -8.93 15.56 -13.73
C GLU A 236 -7.54 16.06 -13.30
N TRP A 237 -6.96 15.49 -12.23
CA TRP A 237 -5.62 15.87 -11.76
C TRP A 237 -4.50 15.49 -12.73
N GLY A 238 -4.71 14.46 -13.56
CA GLY A 238 -3.70 13.94 -14.47
C GLY A 238 -2.43 13.42 -13.79
N THR A 239 -1.43 13.10 -14.61
CA THR A 239 -0.09 12.71 -14.17
C THR A 239 0.97 13.58 -14.85
N ALA A 240 2.07 13.87 -14.14
CA ALA A 240 3.27 14.40 -14.76
C ALA A 240 4.15 13.26 -15.29
N VAL A 241 5.08 13.59 -16.18
CA VAL A 241 6.10 12.68 -16.72
C VAL A 241 7.47 13.20 -16.34
N ASN A 242 8.28 12.39 -15.67
CA ASN A 242 9.65 12.73 -15.30
C ASN A 242 10.60 11.98 -16.22
N VAL A 243 11.38 12.72 -17.00
CA VAL A 243 12.45 12.18 -17.83
C VAL A 243 13.77 12.49 -17.14
N GLN A 244 14.55 11.46 -16.80
CA GLN A 244 15.75 11.61 -15.98
C GLN A 244 16.89 10.78 -16.57
N SER A 245 18.12 11.31 -16.56
CA SER A 245 19.31 10.54 -16.95
C SER A 245 19.40 9.24 -16.15
N MET A 246 19.68 8.14 -16.84
CA MET A 246 19.96 6.87 -16.19
C MET A 246 21.25 6.96 -15.37
N VAL A 247 21.22 6.23 -14.25
CA VAL A 247 22.37 5.89 -13.42
C VAL A 247 22.31 4.39 -13.18
N PHE A 248 23.45 3.71 -13.23
CA PHE A 248 23.51 2.24 -13.20
C PHE A 248 24.10 1.69 -11.90
N GLY A 249 23.24 1.00 -11.14
CA GLY A 249 23.64 0.24 -9.94
C GLY A 249 24.25 -1.13 -10.24
N ASN A 250 24.37 -1.52 -11.51
CA ASN A 250 24.70 -2.87 -11.98
C ASN A 250 25.85 -2.94 -13.00
N MET A 251 26.78 -2.00 -12.96
CA MET A 251 27.99 -2.03 -13.81
C MET A 251 29.18 -2.76 -13.17
N GLY A 252 29.03 -3.26 -11.95
CA GLY A 252 30.15 -3.82 -11.19
C GLY A 252 29.87 -3.89 -9.70
N ASN A 253 30.88 -4.32 -8.94
CA ASN A 253 30.80 -4.47 -7.48
C ASN A 253 30.97 -3.14 -6.71
N ASP A 254 31.40 -2.09 -7.40
CA ASP A 254 31.44 -0.69 -6.93
C ASP A 254 30.16 0.08 -7.28
N CYS A 255 29.15 -0.61 -7.83
CA CYS A 255 27.82 -0.10 -8.07
C CYS A 255 26.79 -0.80 -7.16
N ALA A 256 25.76 -0.06 -6.75
CA ALA A 256 24.68 -0.59 -5.94
C ALA A 256 23.40 0.22 -6.12
N THR A 257 22.29 -0.30 -5.64
CA THR A 257 21.04 0.44 -5.54
C THR A 257 20.33 0.07 -4.25
N GLY A 258 19.57 1.00 -3.69
CA GLY A 258 18.89 0.75 -2.43
C GLY A 258 17.70 1.65 -2.19
N VAL A 259 16.93 1.23 -1.18
CA VAL A 259 15.78 1.97 -0.66
C VAL A 259 15.95 2.08 0.84
N ALA A 260 15.78 3.28 1.37
CA ALA A 260 15.97 3.56 2.79
C ALA A 260 14.88 4.49 3.35
N PHE A 261 14.58 4.31 4.62
CA PHE A 261 13.70 5.15 5.41
C PHE A 261 14.49 5.81 6.52
N THR A 262 14.34 7.11 6.69
CA THR A 262 15.12 7.85 7.71
C THR A 262 14.82 7.40 9.14
N ARG A 263 13.66 6.77 9.37
CA ARG A 263 13.26 6.06 10.59
C ARG A 263 12.54 4.77 10.20
N ASP A 264 12.40 3.83 11.13
CA ASP A 264 11.69 2.58 10.90
C ASP A 264 10.21 2.83 10.55
N PRO A 265 9.72 2.43 9.36
CA PRO A 265 8.35 2.68 8.95
C PRO A 265 7.32 1.78 9.66
N SER A 266 7.77 0.73 10.35
CA SER A 266 6.91 -0.22 11.08
C SER A 266 6.85 0.08 12.58
N THR A 267 7.98 0.42 13.20
CA THR A 267 8.07 0.65 14.65
C THR A 267 8.20 2.12 15.04
N GLY A 268 8.57 3.00 14.10
CA GLY A 268 8.83 4.41 14.34
C GLY A 268 10.15 4.73 15.03
N GLU A 269 10.98 3.72 15.30
CA GLU A 269 12.28 3.89 15.95
C GLU A 269 13.22 4.75 15.09
N ASN A 270 13.90 5.71 15.73
CA ASN A 270 14.84 6.62 15.08
C ASN A 270 16.20 5.93 14.80
N TYR A 271 16.19 4.92 13.92
CA TYR A 271 17.39 4.39 13.28
C TYR A 271 17.23 4.44 11.77
N PHE A 272 18.36 4.51 11.06
CA PHE A 272 18.33 4.55 9.60
C PHE A 272 17.97 3.17 9.06
N TYR A 273 16.76 2.99 8.54
CA TYR A 273 16.29 1.70 8.06
C TYR A 273 16.47 1.60 6.55
N GLY A 274 16.82 0.44 6.00
CA GLY A 274 16.89 0.30 4.56
C GLY A 274 17.58 -0.96 4.09
N GLU A 275 17.40 -1.22 2.80
CA GLU A 275 17.92 -2.37 2.10
C GLU A 275 18.66 -1.92 0.83
N PHE A 276 19.72 -2.62 0.47
CA PHE A 276 20.49 -2.37 -0.75
C PHE A 276 20.94 -3.67 -1.40
N LEU A 277 21.29 -3.59 -2.68
CA LEU A 277 21.90 -4.68 -3.44
C LEU A 277 23.09 -4.15 -4.23
N VAL A 278 24.22 -4.85 -4.10
CA VAL A 278 25.42 -4.64 -4.94
C VAL A 278 25.19 -5.26 -6.31
N ASN A 279 25.65 -4.54 -7.34
CA ASN A 279 25.55 -4.95 -8.73
C ASN A 279 24.11 -5.32 -9.13
N ALA A 280 23.18 -4.38 -8.99
CA ALA A 280 21.75 -4.58 -9.16
C ALA A 280 21.03 -3.30 -9.64
N GLN A 281 19.85 -3.46 -10.25
CA GLN A 281 18.94 -2.34 -10.52
C GLN A 281 17.82 -2.27 -9.48
N GLY A 282 17.16 -1.11 -9.38
CA GLY A 282 16.10 -0.89 -8.39
C GLY A 282 14.96 -1.93 -8.48
N GLU A 283 14.70 -2.46 -9.68
CA GLU A 283 13.75 -3.56 -9.88
C GLU A 283 14.13 -4.81 -9.09
N ASP A 284 15.42 -5.17 -9.03
CA ASP A 284 15.87 -6.38 -8.33
C ASP A 284 15.67 -6.29 -6.81
N VAL A 285 15.74 -5.06 -6.26
CA VAL A 285 15.43 -4.78 -4.84
C VAL A 285 13.93 -4.96 -4.58
N VAL A 286 13.08 -4.46 -5.47
CA VAL A 286 11.62 -4.51 -5.30
C VAL A 286 11.06 -5.93 -5.56
N ALA A 287 11.58 -6.63 -6.57
CA ALA A 287 11.16 -7.98 -6.94
C ALA A 287 11.58 -9.03 -5.89
N GLY A 288 12.61 -8.74 -5.08
CA GLY A 288 13.08 -9.66 -4.04
C GLY A 288 13.59 -11.00 -4.58
N ILE A 289 14.05 -11.03 -5.84
CA ILE A 289 14.68 -12.20 -6.46
C ILE A 289 16.01 -12.52 -5.75
N ARG A 290 16.74 -11.47 -5.36
CA ARG A 290 17.92 -11.55 -4.51
C ARG A 290 17.55 -11.06 -3.12
N THR A 291 18.03 -11.74 -2.09
CA THR A 291 17.88 -11.29 -0.70
C THR A 291 18.58 -9.94 -0.53
N PRO A 292 17.84 -8.86 -0.21
CA PRO A 292 18.44 -7.55 0.00
C PRO A 292 19.33 -7.53 1.25
N GLN A 293 20.41 -6.76 1.20
CA GLN A 293 21.34 -6.56 2.31
C GLN A 293 20.92 -5.34 3.13
N PRO A 294 21.16 -5.29 4.45
CA PRO A 294 20.82 -4.14 5.26
C PRO A 294 21.80 -2.96 5.03
N ILE A 295 21.31 -1.72 5.12
CA ILE A 295 22.19 -0.55 4.96
C ILE A 295 23.15 -0.33 6.15
N ASN A 296 22.87 -0.91 7.32
CA ASN A 296 23.72 -0.84 8.52
C ASN A 296 23.53 -2.05 9.44
N ARG A 297 24.39 -2.17 10.46
CA ARG A 297 24.43 -3.33 11.37
C ARG A 297 23.42 -3.29 12.53
N VAL A 298 22.67 -2.20 12.72
CA VAL A 298 21.89 -1.97 13.96
C VAL A 298 20.83 -3.05 14.22
N LYS A 299 20.25 -3.64 13.16
CA LYS A 299 19.26 -4.74 13.28
C LYS A 299 19.62 -6.02 12.54
N ASP A 300 20.84 -6.17 12.02
CA ASP A 300 21.29 -7.47 11.51
C ASP A 300 21.61 -8.40 12.68
N LYS A 301 20.57 -9.02 13.25
CA LYS A 301 20.68 -9.94 14.40
C LYS A 301 21.46 -11.22 14.06
N ASP A 302 21.56 -11.56 12.78
CA ASP A 302 22.13 -12.81 12.31
C ASP A 302 23.55 -12.65 11.75
N GLY A 303 23.96 -11.43 11.36
CA GLY A 303 25.33 -11.13 10.90
C GLY A 303 25.75 -11.90 9.66
N LYS A 304 24.78 -12.39 8.87
CA LYS A 304 25.02 -13.33 7.76
C LYS A 304 25.39 -12.62 6.46
N GLN A 305 25.09 -11.32 6.31
CA GLN A 305 25.37 -10.57 5.09
C GLN A 305 26.05 -9.22 5.41
N PRO A 306 27.01 -8.78 4.58
CA PRO A 306 27.70 -7.52 4.82
C PRO A 306 26.74 -6.34 4.61
N SER A 307 26.87 -5.31 5.44
CA SER A 307 26.05 -4.10 5.35
C SER A 307 26.67 -3.06 4.41
N MET A 308 25.87 -2.09 3.93
CA MET A 308 26.37 -1.01 3.07
C MET A 308 27.48 -0.20 3.77
N GLU A 309 27.34 -0.01 5.08
CA GLU A 309 28.35 0.62 5.94
C GLU A 309 29.73 -0.07 5.83
N GLU A 310 29.77 -1.38 5.60
CA GLU A 310 31.00 -2.16 5.49
C GLU A 310 31.51 -2.25 4.05
N VAL A 311 30.60 -2.42 3.07
CA VAL A 311 30.98 -2.60 1.66
C VAL A 311 31.34 -1.28 0.98
N MET A 312 30.62 -0.20 1.31
CA MET A 312 30.75 1.12 0.65
C MET A 312 30.72 2.27 1.69
N PRO A 313 31.70 2.35 2.60
CA PRO A 313 31.67 3.25 3.76
C PRO A 313 31.58 4.74 3.38
N GLU A 314 32.24 5.16 2.30
CA GLU A 314 32.21 6.55 1.84
C GLU A 314 30.81 6.96 1.36
N CYS A 315 30.17 6.12 0.54
CA CYS A 315 28.80 6.34 0.06
C CYS A 315 27.80 6.28 1.23
N TYR A 316 27.98 5.37 2.18
CA TYR A 316 27.15 5.29 3.38
C TYR A 316 27.25 6.56 4.22
N GLY A 317 28.47 7.08 4.44
CA GLY A 317 28.68 8.34 5.15
C GLY A 317 28.04 9.55 4.46
N GLN A 318 28.00 9.58 3.12
CA GLN A 318 27.24 10.58 2.36
C GLN A 318 25.73 10.41 2.57
N LEU A 319 25.22 9.18 2.46
CA LEU A 319 23.80 8.87 2.61
C LEU A 319 23.28 9.24 4.01
N VAL A 320 24.06 9.02 5.08
CA VAL A 320 23.71 9.45 6.45
C VAL A 320 23.58 10.96 6.56
N LYS A 321 24.46 11.74 5.91
CA LYS A 321 24.33 13.21 5.88
C LYS A 321 23.08 13.64 5.12
N ILE A 322 22.76 12.96 4.01
CA ILE A 322 21.56 13.24 3.21
C ILE A 322 20.30 12.94 4.01
N ARG A 323 20.26 11.83 4.77
CA ARG A 323 19.19 11.50 5.71
C ARG A 323 18.88 12.68 6.65
N ASP A 324 19.91 13.24 7.28
CA ASP A 324 19.75 14.36 8.22
C ASP A 324 19.28 15.65 7.54
N ILE A 325 19.78 15.94 6.33
CA ILE A 325 19.34 17.10 5.53
C ILE A 325 17.86 16.96 5.19
N LEU A 326 17.46 15.79 4.69
CA LEU A 326 16.10 15.49 4.27
C LEU A 326 15.11 15.55 5.44
N GLU A 327 15.41 14.93 6.58
CA GLU A 327 14.55 15.02 7.77
C GLU A 327 14.41 16.46 8.27
N LYS A 328 15.49 17.24 8.31
CA LYS A 328 15.44 18.64 8.77
C LYS A 328 14.67 19.54 7.81
N HIS A 329 14.84 19.31 6.51
CA HIS A 329 14.22 20.13 5.46
C HIS A 329 12.71 19.84 5.35
N TYR A 330 12.32 18.58 5.17
CA TYR A 330 10.91 18.19 5.07
C TYR A 330 10.20 18.12 6.43
N LYS A 331 11.00 18.17 7.50
CA LYS A 331 10.58 18.03 8.90
C LYS A 331 9.88 16.72 9.21
N ASP A 332 9.95 15.70 8.36
CA ASP A 332 9.21 14.44 8.50
C ASP A 332 10.07 13.25 8.02
N MET A 333 9.70 12.03 8.41
CA MET A 333 10.40 10.82 8.00
C MET A 333 10.31 10.65 6.48
N GLN A 334 11.45 10.42 5.84
CA GLN A 334 11.56 10.29 4.40
C GLN A 334 11.81 8.83 3.98
N ASP A 335 11.14 8.43 2.91
CA ASP A 335 11.42 7.28 2.07
C ASP A 335 12.30 7.73 0.91
N ILE A 336 13.42 7.04 0.70
CA ILE A 336 14.56 7.46 -0.12
C ILE A 336 14.91 6.32 -1.08
N GLU A 337 14.99 6.62 -2.37
CA GLU A 337 15.57 5.73 -3.39
C GLU A 337 16.92 6.30 -3.82
N PHE A 338 17.96 5.46 -3.84
CA PHE A 338 19.31 5.87 -4.24
C PHE A 338 20.00 4.80 -5.09
N THR A 339 20.95 5.25 -5.91
CA THR A 339 21.83 4.40 -6.72
C THR A 339 23.26 4.89 -6.61
N ILE A 340 24.19 3.96 -6.58
CA ILE A 340 25.62 4.19 -6.59
C ILE A 340 26.14 3.67 -7.92
N GLU A 341 26.75 4.55 -8.71
CA GLU A 341 27.40 4.20 -9.96
C GLU A 341 28.88 4.52 -9.83
N THR A 342 29.74 3.50 -9.90
CA THR A 342 31.20 3.63 -9.81
C THR A 342 31.67 4.47 -8.61
N GLY A 343 31.11 4.18 -7.43
CA GLY A 343 31.41 4.89 -6.18
C GLY A 343 30.79 6.29 -6.02
N VAL A 344 29.95 6.75 -6.95
CA VAL A 344 29.23 8.03 -6.84
C VAL A 344 27.78 7.80 -6.44
N LEU A 345 27.36 8.39 -5.33
CA LEU A 345 25.98 8.32 -4.82
C LEU A 345 25.06 9.30 -5.55
N TYR A 346 23.92 8.78 -6.04
CA TYR A 346 22.85 9.54 -6.65
C TYR A 346 21.52 9.32 -5.94
N MET A 347 20.77 10.40 -5.74
CA MET A 347 19.44 10.41 -5.15
C MET A 347 18.39 10.40 -6.26
N LEU A 348 17.62 9.31 -6.35
CA LEU A 348 16.62 9.13 -7.39
C LEU A 348 15.24 9.61 -6.98
N GLN A 349 14.90 9.48 -5.70
CA GLN A 349 13.61 9.88 -5.18
C GLN A 349 13.66 10.15 -3.69
N THR A 350 12.87 11.11 -3.24
CA THR A 350 12.46 11.20 -1.85
C THR A 350 10.97 11.48 -1.77
N ARG A 351 10.33 11.06 -0.68
CA ARG A 351 8.96 11.40 -0.32
C ARG A 351 8.73 11.17 1.17
N ASN A 352 7.71 11.78 1.74
CA ASN A 352 7.26 11.42 3.08
C ASN A 352 6.94 9.92 3.12
N GLY A 353 7.62 9.19 3.99
CA GLY A 353 7.53 7.73 4.02
C GLY A 353 6.18 7.27 4.54
N LYS A 354 5.57 6.31 3.83
CA LYS A 354 4.40 5.58 4.33
C LYS A 354 4.82 4.75 5.53
N ARG A 355 3.99 4.76 6.57
CA ARG A 355 4.31 4.17 7.87
C ARG A 355 3.05 3.66 8.56
N THR A 356 3.24 2.74 9.48
CA THR A 356 2.16 2.16 10.30
C THR A 356 1.63 3.19 11.29
N ALA A 357 0.45 2.96 11.86
CA ALA A 357 -0.09 3.84 12.89
C ALA A 357 0.82 3.95 14.13
N PRO A 358 1.37 2.86 14.70
CA PRO A 358 2.34 2.96 15.80
C PRO A 358 3.57 3.80 15.41
N ALA A 359 4.10 3.60 14.20
CA ALA A 359 5.25 4.35 13.72
C ALA A 359 4.94 5.83 13.53
N ALA A 360 3.76 6.17 12.98
CA ALA A 360 3.33 7.56 12.80
C ALA A 360 3.29 8.33 14.12
N ILE A 361 2.71 7.72 15.15
CA ILE A 361 2.60 8.32 16.48
C ILE A 361 3.98 8.50 17.10
N ARG A 362 4.79 7.45 17.15
CA ARG A 362 6.13 7.51 17.74
C ARG A 362 7.00 8.56 17.06
N ILE A 363 7.02 8.57 15.72
CA ILE A 363 7.79 9.55 14.94
C ILE A 363 7.31 10.98 15.23
N ALA A 364 6.00 11.21 15.27
CA ALA A 364 5.46 12.54 15.57
C ALA A 364 5.84 13.01 16.97
N VAL A 365 5.76 12.12 17.97
CA VAL A 365 6.15 12.43 19.35
C VAL A 365 7.65 12.67 19.48
N ASP A 366 8.48 11.83 18.87
CA ASP A 366 9.94 11.96 18.90
C ASP A 366 10.38 13.25 18.20
N MET A 367 9.77 13.64 17.08
CA MET A 367 10.09 14.90 16.39
C MET A 367 9.72 16.15 17.22
N VAL A 368 8.69 16.08 18.06
CA VAL A 368 8.39 17.15 19.04
C VAL A 368 9.46 17.18 20.13
N ARG A 369 9.84 16.02 20.68
CA ARG A 369 10.91 15.91 21.69
C ARG A 369 12.26 16.43 21.17
N GLU A 370 12.55 16.19 19.89
CA GLU A 370 13.73 16.66 19.18
C GLU A 370 13.66 18.16 18.81
N GLY A 371 12.49 18.81 18.98
CA GLY A 371 12.27 20.22 18.64
C GLY A 371 12.18 20.50 17.12
N LEU A 372 11.97 19.46 16.30
CA LEU A 372 11.87 19.59 14.84
C LEU A 372 10.51 20.16 14.40
N ILE A 373 9.45 19.80 15.14
CA ILE A 373 8.06 20.22 14.90
C ILE A 373 7.38 20.62 16.22
N ASP A 374 6.27 21.36 16.11
CA ASP A 374 5.41 21.67 17.26
C ASP A 374 4.31 20.60 17.46
N GLU A 375 3.67 20.60 18.63
CA GLU A 375 2.61 19.65 19.00
C GLU A 375 1.43 19.69 18.02
N LYS A 376 1.10 20.88 17.49
CA LYS A 376 0.02 21.07 16.52
C LYS A 376 0.33 20.39 15.19
N THR A 377 1.56 20.50 14.71
CA THR A 377 2.01 19.80 13.50
C THR A 377 2.03 18.30 13.72
N ALA A 378 2.45 17.83 14.91
CA ALA A 378 2.44 16.40 15.24
C ALA A 378 1.03 15.80 15.14
N VAL A 379 0.02 16.49 15.69
CA VAL A 379 -1.39 16.06 15.60
C VAL A 379 -1.87 15.98 14.15
N LEU A 380 -1.54 16.98 13.31
CA LEU A 380 -1.97 17.00 11.90
C LEU A 380 -1.29 15.94 11.02
N ARG A 381 -0.20 15.33 11.47
CA ARG A 381 0.54 14.32 10.71
C ARG A 381 0.03 12.90 10.89
N VAL A 382 -0.72 12.63 11.95
CA VAL A 382 -1.35 11.33 12.18
C VAL A 382 -2.75 11.40 11.58
N ALA A 383 -2.98 10.67 10.49
CA ALA A 383 -4.29 10.67 9.84
C ALA A 383 -5.31 9.94 10.72
N PRO A 384 -6.57 10.42 10.84
CA PRO A 384 -7.57 9.76 11.67
C PRO A 384 -7.80 8.28 11.33
N SER A 385 -7.81 7.93 10.04
CA SER A 385 -7.96 6.55 9.57
C SER A 385 -6.80 5.62 9.97
N GLN A 386 -5.64 6.16 10.33
CA GLN A 386 -4.54 5.36 10.86
C GLN A 386 -4.82 4.94 12.31
N LEU A 387 -5.55 5.75 13.09
CA LEU A 387 -5.87 5.41 14.49
C LEU A 387 -6.75 4.16 14.57
N ASP A 388 -7.63 3.94 13.58
CA ASP A 388 -8.43 2.71 13.49
C ASP A 388 -7.57 1.45 13.46
N GLN A 389 -6.35 1.53 12.89
CA GLN A 389 -5.43 0.39 12.82
C GLN A 389 -4.91 -0.03 14.19
N LEU A 390 -4.81 0.91 15.14
CA LEU A 390 -4.39 0.61 16.51
C LEU A 390 -5.48 -0.13 17.29
N LEU A 391 -6.71 -0.12 16.78
CA LEU A 391 -7.84 -0.87 17.32
C LEU A 391 -7.90 -2.29 16.74
N HIS A 392 -7.05 -2.62 15.75
CA HIS A 392 -6.99 -3.98 15.25
C HIS A 392 -6.47 -4.93 16.33
N PRO A 393 -7.15 -6.07 16.57
CA PRO A 393 -6.74 -7.01 17.60
C PRO A 393 -5.30 -7.54 17.40
N CYS A 394 -4.57 -7.73 18.49
CA CYS A 394 -3.30 -8.47 18.50
C CYS A 394 -3.55 -9.95 18.82
N LEU A 395 -2.66 -10.86 18.42
CA LEU A 395 -2.77 -12.26 18.86
C LEU A 395 -2.70 -12.36 20.39
N ASP A 396 -3.54 -13.22 20.95
CA ASP A 396 -3.48 -13.58 22.37
C ASP A 396 -2.11 -14.25 22.66
N PRO A 397 -1.28 -13.70 23.57
CA PRO A 397 0.00 -14.28 23.97
C PRO A 397 -0.11 -15.73 24.46
N ASP A 398 -1.23 -16.09 25.07
CA ASP A 398 -1.43 -17.39 25.71
C ASP A 398 -2.16 -18.40 24.80
N ALA A 399 -2.57 -18.00 23.59
CA ALA A 399 -3.20 -18.90 22.64
C ALA A 399 -2.20 -19.91 22.05
N ASP A 400 -2.67 -21.14 21.82
CA ASP A 400 -1.90 -22.14 21.08
C ASP A 400 -1.70 -21.71 19.62
N ARG A 401 -0.47 -21.87 19.13
CA ARG A 401 -0.04 -21.36 17.82
C ARG A 401 0.69 -22.46 17.06
N GLN A 402 0.03 -23.00 16.05
CA GLN A 402 0.69 -23.88 15.09
C GLN A 402 1.31 -23.03 13.97
N ILE A 403 2.54 -22.57 14.18
CA ILE A 403 3.30 -21.85 13.15
C ILE A 403 3.70 -22.84 12.05
N ILE A 404 3.32 -22.54 10.82
CA ILE A 404 3.59 -23.38 9.63
C ILE A 404 4.63 -22.75 8.70
N ALA A 405 4.84 -21.44 8.77
CA ALA A 405 5.84 -20.75 7.98
C ALA A 405 6.21 -19.40 8.61
N MET A 406 7.37 -18.85 8.23
CA MET A 406 7.85 -17.56 8.69
C MET A 406 8.34 -16.70 7.51
N GLY A 407 7.85 -15.47 7.42
CA GLY A 407 8.27 -14.47 6.44
C GLY A 407 8.71 -13.17 7.11
N LEU A 408 8.80 -12.12 6.31
CA LEU A 408 9.14 -10.77 6.77
C LEU A 408 7.88 -10.06 7.31
N PRO A 409 7.97 -9.36 8.47
CA PRO A 409 6.85 -8.62 9.08
C PRO A 409 6.57 -7.31 8.32
N ALA A 410 6.01 -7.43 7.12
CA ALA A 410 5.88 -6.34 6.16
C ALA A 410 4.88 -5.25 6.59
N SER A 411 3.74 -5.64 7.16
CA SER A 411 2.73 -4.73 7.68
C SER A 411 2.03 -5.32 8.90
N PRO A 412 1.96 -4.62 10.03
CA PRO A 412 1.51 -5.16 11.31
C PRO A 412 0.01 -5.51 11.31
N GLY A 413 -0.40 -6.28 12.32
CA GLY A 413 -1.77 -6.75 12.52
C GLY A 413 -1.84 -8.26 12.67
N ALA A 414 -2.96 -8.75 13.21
CA ALA A 414 -3.26 -10.16 13.33
C ALA A 414 -4.63 -10.45 12.72
N VAL A 415 -4.68 -11.31 11.69
CA VAL A 415 -5.92 -11.59 10.96
C VAL A 415 -6.04 -13.07 10.62
N SER A 416 -7.25 -13.61 10.76
CA SER A 416 -7.59 -14.97 10.34
C SER A 416 -8.59 -14.93 9.19
N GLY A 417 -8.45 -15.82 8.23
CA GLY A 417 -9.33 -15.92 7.07
C GLY A 417 -9.05 -17.13 6.19
N GLU A 418 -9.99 -17.39 5.28
CA GLU A 418 -9.90 -18.44 4.26
C GLU A 418 -8.89 -18.07 3.18
N VAL A 419 -8.05 -19.03 2.78
CA VAL A 419 -7.03 -18.83 1.75
C VAL A 419 -7.64 -18.74 0.35
N VAL A 420 -7.22 -17.72 -0.41
CA VAL A 420 -7.52 -17.53 -1.84
C VAL A 420 -6.25 -17.17 -2.61
N PHE A 421 -6.17 -17.54 -3.89
CA PHE A 421 -4.94 -17.44 -4.69
C PHE A 421 -4.99 -16.38 -5.81
N THR A 422 -6.16 -15.78 -6.05
CA THR A 422 -6.34 -14.72 -7.06
C THR A 422 -7.05 -13.51 -6.47
N ALA A 423 -6.76 -12.32 -7.01
CA ALA A 423 -7.34 -11.07 -6.54
C ALA A 423 -8.86 -10.98 -6.80
N ASP A 424 -9.32 -11.52 -7.93
CA ASP A 424 -10.75 -11.56 -8.29
C ASP A 424 -11.56 -12.41 -7.30
N GLU A 425 -11.03 -13.56 -6.89
CA GLU A 425 -11.64 -14.41 -5.88
C GLU A 425 -11.70 -13.74 -4.52
N ALA A 426 -10.61 -13.07 -4.12
CA ALA A 426 -10.60 -12.32 -2.87
C ALA A 426 -11.72 -11.26 -2.82
N GLU A 427 -11.98 -10.57 -3.94
CA GLU A 427 -13.08 -9.61 -4.03
C GLU A 427 -14.46 -10.30 -4.01
N ALA A 428 -14.62 -11.39 -4.76
CA ALA A 428 -15.87 -12.13 -4.84
C ALA A 428 -16.29 -12.71 -3.48
N GLU A 429 -15.37 -13.37 -2.78
CA GLU A 429 -15.63 -13.98 -1.46
C GLU A 429 -15.84 -12.92 -0.37
N ALA A 430 -15.10 -11.81 -0.42
CA ALA A 430 -15.31 -10.69 0.50
C ALA A 430 -16.69 -10.04 0.31
N LYS A 431 -17.20 -9.93 -0.94
CA LYS A 431 -18.57 -9.47 -1.22
C LYS A 431 -19.64 -10.39 -0.65
N MET A 432 -19.35 -11.68 -0.49
CA MET A 432 -20.21 -12.64 0.19
C MET A 432 -20.09 -12.59 1.72
N GLY A 433 -19.29 -11.67 2.27
CA GLY A 433 -19.07 -11.49 3.70
C GLY A 433 -18.05 -12.43 4.32
N ARG A 434 -17.31 -13.21 3.52
CA ARG A 434 -16.25 -14.09 4.03
C ARG A 434 -14.97 -13.32 4.30
N LYS A 435 -14.25 -13.73 5.34
CA LYS A 435 -12.92 -13.19 5.67
C LYS A 435 -11.88 -14.01 4.90
N VAL A 436 -11.13 -13.36 4.01
CA VAL A 436 -10.16 -14.03 3.14
C VAL A 436 -8.73 -13.53 3.33
N ILE A 437 -7.77 -14.40 3.04
CA ILE A 437 -6.33 -14.11 3.02
C ILE A 437 -5.81 -14.38 1.61
N LEU A 438 -5.27 -13.34 0.98
CA LEU A 438 -4.72 -13.42 -0.38
C LEU A 438 -3.30 -13.97 -0.34
N VAL A 439 -3.08 -15.12 -0.98
CA VAL A 439 -1.78 -15.81 -1.07
C VAL A 439 -1.25 -15.74 -2.50
N ARG A 440 -0.07 -15.14 -2.70
CA ARG A 440 0.54 -14.93 -4.03
C ARG A 440 2.04 -15.24 -4.00
N ILE A 441 2.64 -15.58 -5.15
CA ILE A 441 4.11 -15.64 -5.24
C ILE A 441 4.68 -14.25 -5.00
N GLU A 442 4.16 -13.28 -5.75
CA GLU A 442 4.37 -11.84 -5.62
C GLU A 442 3.07 -11.14 -6.02
N THR A 443 2.83 -9.94 -5.53
CA THR A 443 1.68 -9.13 -5.94
C THR A 443 2.07 -8.15 -7.02
N SER A 444 1.19 -7.90 -7.98
CA SER A 444 1.33 -6.82 -8.97
C SER A 444 0.31 -5.70 -8.72
N PRO A 445 0.42 -4.57 -9.42
CA PRO A 445 -0.57 -3.50 -9.38
C PRO A 445 -1.98 -3.95 -9.79
N ASP A 446 -2.09 -5.01 -10.57
CA ASP A 446 -3.36 -5.56 -11.02
C ASP A 446 -4.09 -6.31 -9.89
N ASP A 447 -3.40 -6.68 -8.81
CA ASP A 447 -4.00 -7.40 -7.67
C ASP A 447 -4.72 -6.47 -6.66
N ILE A 448 -4.75 -5.15 -6.90
CA ILE A 448 -5.08 -4.16 -5.86
C ILE A 448 -6.51 -4.25 -5.30
N HIS A 449 -7.50 -4.62 -6.13
CA HIS A 449 -8.87 -4.81 -5.69
C HIS A 449 -8.97 -5.98 -4.71
N GLY A 450 -8.28 -7.09 -5.00
CA GLY A 450 -8.21 -8.25 -4.12
C GLY A 450 -7.43 -7.96 -2.83
N MET A 451 -6.30 -7.23 -2.93
CA MET A 451 -5.52 -6.81 -1.76
C MET A 451 -6.34 -5.95 -0.79
N HIS A 452 -7.19 -5.07 -1.32
CA HIS A 452 -8.08 -4.25 -0.50
C HIS A 452 -9.21 -5.07 0.15
N ALA A 453 -9.77 -6.02 -0.59
CA ALA A 453 -10.85 -6.89 -0.14
C ALA A 453 -10.39 -7.89 0.95
N ALA A 454 -9.17 -8.41 0.84
CA ALA A 454 -8.60 -9.36 1.78
C ALA A 454 -8.39 -8.78 3.18
N GLN A 455 -8.44 -9.64 4.20
CA GLN A 455 -8.09 -9.28 5.58
C GLN A 455 -6.57 -9.20 5.78
N GLY A 456 -5.83 -10.06 5.08
CA GLY A 456 -4.38 -10.08 5.08
C GLY A 456 -3.79 -10.63 3.79
N ILE A 457 -2.48 -10.41 3.62
CA ILE A 457 -1.74 -10.74 2.40
C ILE A 457 -0.49 -11.55 2.77
N LEU A 458 -0.30 -12.68 2.11
CA LEU A 458 0.88 -13.53 2.26
C LEU A 458 1.58 -13.66 0.90
N THR A 459 2.88 -13.33 0.83
CA THR A 459 3.68 -13.58 -0.37
C THR A 459 4.86 -14.51 -0.15
N ALA A 460 5.16 -15.35 -1.15
CA ALA A 460 6.32 -16.26 -1.10
C ALA A 460 7.64 -15.51 -1.36
N ARG A 461 7.61 -14.48 -2.20
CA ARG A 461 8.76 -13.61 -2.55
C ARG A 461 8.49 -12.15 -2.17
N GLY A 462 9.55 -11.35 -2.20
CA GLY A 462 9.52 -9.90 -1.95
C GLY A 462 10.06 -9.50 -0.59
N GLY A 463 10.80 -8.38 -0.54
CA GLY A 463 11.33 -7.79 0.68
C GLY A 463 10.35 -6.90 1.43
N MET A 464 10.85 -6.17 2.44
CA MET A 464 10.07 -5.18 3.20
C MET A 464 9.66 -3.96 2.33
N THR A 465 10.30 -3.79 1.18
CA THR A 465 10.04 -2.76 0.17
C THR A 465 9.28 -3.27 -1.05
N SER A 466 8.86 -4.54 -1.06
CA SER A 466 8.07 -5.13 -2.14
C SER A 466 6.71 -4.44 -2.34
N HIS A 467 6.10 -4.66 -3.50
CA HIS A 467 4.77 -4.13 -3.82
C HIS A 467 3.74 -4.48 -2.74
N ALA A 468 3.68 -5.75 -2.33
CA ALA A 468 2.78 -6.22 -1.28
C ALA A 468 2.98 -5.45 0.03
N ALA A 469 4.23 -5.32 0.47
CA ALA A 469 4.59 -4.66 1.71
C ALA A 469 4.22 -3.17 1.73
N VAL A 470 4.54 -2.44 0.65
CA VAL A 470 4.27 -1.00 0.54
C VAL A 470 2.78 -0.70 0.46
N VAL A 471 2.03 -1.48 -0.33
CA VAL A 471 0.58 -1.30 -0.49
C VAL A 471 -0.16 -1.70 0.78
N ALA A 472 0.17 -2.84 1.38
CA ALA A 472 -0.47 -3.31 2.61
C ALA A 472 -0.30 -2.32 3.78
N ARG A 473 0.91 -1.77 3.97
CA ARG A 473 1.14 -0.71 4.97
C ARG A 473 0.30 0.53 4.69
N GLY A 474 0.20 0.94 3.42
CA GLY A 474 -0.64 2.07 3.01
C GLY A 474 -2.12 1.86 3.30
N MET A 475 -2.60 0.61 3.22
CA MET A 475 -3.99 0.22 3.48
C MET A 475 -4.25 -0.15 4.96
N GLY A 476 -3.21 -0.33 5.77
CA GLY A 476 -3.35 -0.84 7.14
C GLY A 476 -3.71 -2.32 7.21
N LYS A 477 -3.41 -3.10 6.18
CA LYS A 477 -3.70 -4.54 6.14
C LYS A 477 -2.51 -5.33 6.66
N CYS A 478 -2.79 -6.42 7.38
CA CYS A 478 -1.76 -7.35 7.83
C CYS A 478 -1.06 -7.97 6.62
N CYS A 479 0.27 -7.93 6.59
CA CYS A 479 1.04 -8.53 5.51
C CYS A 479 2.30 -9.23 6.00
N VAL A 480 2.49 -10.46 5.55
CA VAL A 480 3.72 -11.23 5.69
C VAL A 480 4.28 -11.42 4.27
N ALA A 481 5.45 -10.83 4.01
CA ALA A 481 6.07 -10.86 2.68
C ALA A 481 7.32 -11.75 2.66
N GLY A 482 7.72 -12.25 1.49
CA GLY A 482 8.99 -12.98 1.34
C GLY A 482 9.06 -14.28 2.15
N CYS A 483 7.94 -14.98 2.30
CA CYS A 483 7.87 -16.25 2.99
C CYS A 483 8.46 -17.37 2.11
N GLY A 484 9.80 -17.48 2.08
CA GLY A 484 10.51 -18.51 1.31
C GLY A 484 10.24 -19.95 1.77
N ASP A 485 9.57 -20.11 2.93
CA ASP A 485 9.16 -21.40 3.48
C ASP A 485 7.88 -21.97 2.84
N ILE A 486 7.20 -21.22 1.96
CA ILE A 486 6.03 -21.70 1.22
C ILE A 486 6.30 -21.86 -0.28
N LYS A 487 5.77 -22.93 -0.87
CA LYS A 487 5.74 -23.15 -2.31
C LYS A 487 4.30 -23.16 -2.80
N ILE A 488 3.94 -22.14 -3.58
CA ILE A 488 2.59 -21.96 -4.11
C ILE A 488 2.48 -22.67 -5.46
N ASP A 489 1.36 -23.37 -5.65
CA ASP A 489 0.97 -23.97 -6.92
C ASP A 489 -0.42 -23.49 -7.30
N TYR A 490 -0.49 -22.61 -8.31
CA TYR A 490 -1.74 -22.06 -8.81
C TYR A 490 -2.61 -23.10 -9.52
N SER A 491 -2.01 -24.16 -10.07
CA SER A 491 -2.78 -25.20 -10.79
C SER A 491 -3.60 -26.07 -9.85
N SER A 492 -3.09 -26.31 -8.64
CA SER A 492 -3.76 -27.07 -7.59
C SER A 492 -4.46 -26.20 -6.55
N GLU A 493 -4.43 -24.87 -6.70
CA GLU A 493 -4.94 -23.88 -5.74
C GLU A 493 -4.52 -24.22 -4.29
N SER A 494 -3.22 -24.47 -4.12
CA SER A 494 -2.65 -24.84 -2.82
C SER A 494 -1.25 -24.29 -2.63
N PHE A 495 -0.81 -24.21 -1.38
CA PHE A 495 0.60 -24.03 -1.06
C PHE A 495 1.09 -25.09 -0.08
N VAL A 496 2.36 -25.44 -0.19
CA VAL A 496 3.04 -26.40 0.67
C VAL A 496 4.05 -25.65 1.52
N ALA A 497 3.90 -25.75 2.84
CA ALA A 497 4.88 -25.27 3.80
C ALA A 497 6.08 -26.21 3.87
N LYS A 498 7.22 -25.70 4.34
CA LYS A 498 8.49 -26.45 4.45
C LYS A 498 8.37 -27.76 5.24
N ASP A 499 7.50 -27.80 6.24
CA ASP A 499 7.24 -28.98 7.07
C ASP A 499 6.30 -30.00 6.39
N GLY A 500 5.96 -29.80 5.13
CA GLY A 500 5.12 -30.70 4.32
C GLY A 500 3.61 -30.49 4.50
N ILE A 501 3.20 -29.51 5.31
CA ILE A 501 1.79 -29.16 5.49
C ILE A 501 1.26 -28.52 4.21
N VAL A 502 0.16 -29.06 3.69
CA VAL A 502 -0.53 -28.56 2.50
C VAL A 502 -1.74 -27.74 2.95
N VAL A 503 -1.81 -26.49 2.51
CA VAL A 503 -2.95 -25.60 2.75
C VAL A 503 -3.61 -25.33 1.40
N LYS A 504 -4.91 -25.60 1.33
CA LYS A 504 -5.73 -25.47 0.12
C LYS A 504 -6.59 -24.22 0.17
N LYS A 505 -7.14 -23.85 -0.98
CA LYS A 505 -8.18 -22.84 -1.07
C LYS A 505 -9.34 -23.15 -0.12
N GLY A 506 -9.78 -22.13 0.61
CA GLY A 506 -10.83 -22.24 1.62
C GLY A 506 -10.34 -22.68 3.01
N ASP A 507 -9.11 -23.20 3.14
CA ASP A 507 -8.54 -23.48 4.46
C ASP A 507 -8.28 -22.18 5.21
N VAL A 508 -8.48 -22.20 6.53
CA VAL A 508 -8.29 -21.02 7.36
C VAL A 508 -6.86 -20.96 7.88
N ILE A 509 -6.22 -19.82 7.68
CA ILE A 509 -4.92 -19.50 8.29
C ILE A 509 -5.01 -18.21 9.08
N THR A 510 -4.04 -17.99 9.95
CA THR A 510 -3.84 -16.74 10.67
C THR A 510 -2.49 -16.15 10.32
N LEU A 511 -2.46 -14.86 9.99
CA LEU A 511 -1.23 -14.10 9.76
C LEU A 511 -0.98 -13.17 10.95
N ASN A 512 0.27 -13.11 11.39
CA ASN A 512 0.76 -12.05 12.25
C ASN A 512 1.83 -11.24 11.53
N GLY A 513 1.40 -10.13 10.95
CA GLY A 513 2.28 -9.24 10.19
C GLY A 513 3.25 -8.43 11.06
N SER A 514 3.17 -8.54 12.39
CA SER A 514 4.09 -7.86 13.31
C SER A 514 5.38 -8.65 13.55
N CYS A 515 5.31 -9.99 13.46
CA CYS A 515 6.45 -10.90 13.63
C CYS A 515 6.74 -11.74 12.38
N GLY A 516 5.86 -11.73 11.36
CA GLY A 516 6.05 -12.50 10.14
C GLY A 516 5.57 -13.96 10.24
N GLU A 517 4.81 -14.32 11.27
CA GLU A 517 4.36 -15.69 11.49
C GLU A 517 3.11 -16.02 10.65
N VAL A 518 3.10 -17.21 10.04
CA VAL A 518 1.94 -17.82 9.38
C VAL A 518 1.51 -19.03 10.20
N MET A 519 0.24 -19.07 10.60
CA MET A 519 -0.28 -20.08 11.51
C MET A 519 -1.47 -20.82 10.87
N LEU A 520 -1.60 -22.11 11.17
CA LEU A 520 -2.74 -22.90 10.72
C LEU A 520 -3.96 -22.65 11.63
N GLY A 521 -5.14 -22.48 11.03
CA GLY A 521 -6.40 -22.28 11.75
C GLY A 521 -6.62 -20.85 12.25
N VAL A 522 -7.64 -20.69 13.09
CA VAL A 522 -7.99 -19.41 13.74
C VAL A 522 -7.25 -19.31 15.06
N VAL A 523 -6.47 -18.24 15.24
CA VAL A 523 -5.84 -17.92 16.54
C VAL A 523 -6.61 -16.79 17.21
N PRO A 524 -7.02 -16.94 18.49
CA PRO A 524 -7.67 -15.88 19.26
C PRO A 524 -6.87 -14.57 19.28
N THR A 525 -7.60 -13.47 19.32
CA THR A 525 -7.02 -12.12 19.40
C THR A 525 -7.53 -11.37 20.62
N ILE A 526 -6.68 -10.50 21.17
CA ILE A 526 -6.98 -9.60 22.27
C ILE A 526 -6.96 -8.14 21.80
N PRO A 527 -7.78 -7.27 22.40
CA PRO A 527 -7.74 -5.84 22.11
C PRO A 527 -6.41 -5.22 22.57
N VAL A 528 -5.90 -4.26 21.81
CA VAL A 528 -4.62 -3.58 22.06
C VAL A 528 -4.75 -2.65 23.27
N GLN A 529 -3.73 -2.66 24.14
CA GLN A 529 -3.60 -1.67 25.21
C GLN A 529 -2.99 -0.37 24.66
N LEU A 530 -3.78 0.69 24.63
CA LEU A 530 -3.36 2.03 24.18
C LEU A 530 -2.56 2.75 25.27
N THR A 531 -1.24 2.52 25.32
CA THR A 531 -0.32 3.14 26.30
C THR A 531 0.87 3.83 25.62
N GLY A 532 1.59 4.69 26.36
CA GLY A 532 2.82 5.34 25.88
C GLY A 532 2.59 6.56 24.98
N ASP A 533 3.25 6.59 23.81
CA ASP A 533 3.25 7.73 22.90
C ASP A 533 1.83 8.06 22.37
N PHE A 534 0.93 7.08 22.28
CA PHE A 534 -0.49 7.32 21.93
C PHE A 534 -1.17 8.24 22.96
N GLY A 535 -1.00 7.98 24.25
CA GLY A 535 -1.59 8.81 25.31
C GLY A 535 -1.02 10.23 25.31
N THR A 536 0.27 10.38 24.98
CA THR A 536 0.91 11.70 24.82
C THR A 536 0.26 12.47 23.66
N LEU A 537 0.10 11.83 22.50
CA LEU A 537 -0.58 12.42 21.35
C LEU A 537 -2.02 12.81 21.67
N MET A 538 -2.79 11.94 22.34
CA MET A 538 -4.17 12.22 22.72
C MET A 538 -4.28 13.39 23.69
N THR A 539 -3.31 13.56 24.60
CA THR A 539 -3.25 14.74 25.48
C THR A 539 -3.11 16.03 24.68
N TRP A 540 -2.28 16.04 23.62
CA TRP A 540 -2.17 17.18 22.71
C TRP A 540 -3.48 17.42 21.94
N VAL A 541 -4.09 16.35 21.41
CA VAL A 541 -5.38 16.43 20.71
C VAL A 541 -6.45 17.05 21.62
N ASP A 542 -6.56 16.58 22.86
CA ASP A 542 -7.49 17.07 23.87
C ASP A 542 -7.28 18.55 24.19
N SER A 543 -6.03 19.03 24.16
CA SER A 543 -5.72 20.44 24.41
C SER A 543 -6.16 21.37 23.28
N PHE A 544 -6.22 20.87 22.04
CA PHE A 544 -6.55 21.67 20.85
C PHE A 544 -8.00 21.54 20.41
N ARG A 545 -8.66 20.41 20.69
CA ARG A 545 -10.04 20.19 20.26
C ARG A 545 -11.01 21.12 21.00
N THR A 546 -12.01 21.60 20.27
CA THR A 546 -13.12 22.37 20.84
C THR A 546 -14.38 21.54 20.99
N MET A 547 -14.56 20.54 20.12
CA MET A 547 -15.68 19.61 20.18
C MET A 547 -15.45 18.57 21.29
N LYS A 548 -16.50 18.31 22.06
CA LYS A 548 -16.54 17.19 23.00
C LYS A 548 -16.80 15.88 22.27
N VAL A 549 -16.17 14.80 22.72
CA VAL A 549 -16.36 13.46 22.15
C VAL A 549 -17.15 12.64 23.14
N ARG A 550 -18.36 12.23 22.74
CA ARG A 550 -19.23 11.33 23.52
C ARG A 550 -19.41 10.03 22.73
N ALA A 551 -19.66 8.94 23.44
CA ALA A 551 -19.84 7.63 22.81
C ALA A 551 -21.30 7.27 22.61
N ASN A 552 -21.55 6.37 21.66
CA ASN A 552 -22.79 5.64 21.56
C ASN A 552 -22.59 4.31 22.28
N ALA A 553 -23.24 4.12 23.43
CA ALA A 553 -23.09 2.92 24.23
C ALA A 553 -24.40 2.57 24.92
N ASP A 554 -24.75 1.29 24.84
CA ASP A 554 -26.08 0.80 25.25
C ASP A 554 -25.98 -0.15 26.45
N THR A 555 -24.77 -0.59 26.81
CA THR A 555 -24.50 -1.48 27.95
C THR A 555 -23.53 -0.84 28.95
N PRO A 556 -23.50 -1.32 30.22
CA PRO A 556 -22.49 -0.90 31.19
C PRO A 556 -21.06 -1.21 30.71
N HIS A 557 -20.85 -2.37 30.07
CA HIS A 557 -19.55 -2.75 29.55
C HIS A 557 -19.06 -1.76 28.48
N ASP A 558 -19.88 -1.47 27.48
CA ASP A 558 -19.53 -0.52 26.41
C ASP A 558 -19.31 0.89 26.96
N SER A 559 -20.09 1.29 27.97
CA SER A 559 -19.93 2.58 28.66
C SER A 559 -18.58 2.67 29.36
N LYS A 560 -18.14 1.59 30.02
CA LYS A 560 -16.83 1.50 30.66
C LYS A 560 -15.71 1.59 29.63
N VAL A 561 -15.78 0.79 28.56
CA VAL A 561 -14.79 0.81 27.47
C VAL A 561 -14.72 2.20 26.86
N ALA A 562 -15.85 2.80 26.46
CA ALA A 562 -15.88 4.15 25.93
C ALA A 562 -15.20 5.18 26.85
N ARG A 563 -15.43 5.08 28.17
CA ARG A 563 -14.81 5.96 29.16
C ARG A 563 -13.29 5.74 29.24
N GLU A 564 -12.81 4.49 29.19
CA GLU A 564 -11.38 4.17 29.18
C GLU A 564 -10.67 4.76 27.94
N PHE A 565 -11.38 4.87 26.82
CA PHE A 565 -10.91 5.54 25.60
C PHE A 565 -11.05 7.08 25.62
N GLY A 566 -11.50 7.67 26.73
CA GLY A 566 -11.59 9.12 26.91
C GLY A 566 -12.92 9.76 26.53
N ALA A 567 -13.99 8.98 26.33
CA ALA A 567 -15.32 9.54 26.05
C ALA A 567 -15.80 10.41 27.23
N GLU A 568 -16.27 11.62 26.92
CA GLU A 568 -16.74 12.62 27.88
C GLU A 568 -18.25 12.46 28.20
N GLY A 569 -18.75 11.23 28.11
CA GLY A 569 -20.13 10.85 28.35
C GLY A 569 -20.74 10.04 27.20
N ILE A 570 -22.02 9.70 27.33
CA ILE A 570 -22.79 8.94 26.33
C ILE A 570 -23.71 9.88 25.56
N GLY A 571 -23.46 10.06 24.27
CA GLY A 571 -24.23 10.93 23.38
C GLY A 571 -25.53 10.27 22.92
N LEU A 572 -25.55 8.94 22.89
CA LEU A 572 -26.72 8.14 22.53
C LEU A 572 -26.65 6.79 23.24
N CYS A 573 -27.62 6.53 24.11
CA CYS A 573 -27.92 5.22 24.67
C CYS A 573 -29.27 4.78 24.11
N ARG A 574 -29.25 3.71 23.31
CA ARG A 574 -30.41 3.12 22.63
C ARG A 574 -31.09 2.13 23.56
N THR A 575 -32.33 2.43 23.96
CA THR A 575 -33.08 1.56 24.88
C THR A 575 -33.56 0.27 24.23
N GLU A 576 -33.73 0.26 22.92
CA GLU A 576 -34.15 -0.90 22.15
C GLU A 576 -33.19 -2.09 22.26
N HIS A 577 -31.89 -1.82 22.30
CA HIS A 577 -30.86 -2.86 22.43
C HIS A 577 -30.93 -3.59 23.77
N MET A 578 -31.53 -2.96 24.79
CA MET A 578 -31.73 -3.56 26.11
C MET A 578 -32.86 -4.60 26.14
N PHE A 579 -33.58 -4.82 25.03
CA PHE A 579 -34.72 -5.73 24.96
C PHE A 579 -34.47 -7.02 24.17
N PHE A 580 -33.35 -7.16 23.46
CA PHE A 580 -33.11 -8.30 22.58
C PHE A 580 -32.68 -9.59 23.28
N ASP A 581 -32.33 -9.55 24.57
CA ASP A 581 -32.11 -10.75 25.38
C ASP A 581 -33.35 -11.64 25.43
N ALA A 582 -33.17 -12.96 25.41
CA ALA A 582 -34.24 -13.95 25.27
C ALA A 582 -35.36 -13.84 26.32
N GLU A 583 -35.02 -13.48 27.57
CA GLU A 583 -36.01 -13.27 28.63
C GLU A 583 -36.76 -11.94 28.50
N ARG A 584 -36.10 -10.93 27.92
CA ARG A 584 -36.61 -9.56 27.80
C ARG A 584 -37.49 -9.40 26.58
N ILE A 585 -37.10 -10.04 25.48
CA ILE A 585 -37.88 -10.05 24.23
C ILE A 585 -39.23 -10.73 24.45
N ALA A 586 -39.31 -11.74 25.32
CA ALA A 586 -40.56 -12.37 25.71
C ALA A 586 -41.53 -11.38 26.39
N ALA A 587 -41.03 -10.57 27.34
CA ALA A 587 -41.83 -9.54 28.00
C ALA A 587 -42.26 -8.41 27.06
N VAL A 588 -41.41 -8.01 26.10
CA VAL A 588 -41.77 -7.03 25.06
C VAL A 588 -42.81 -7.59 24.10
N ARG A 589 -42.68 -8.84 23.67
CA ARG A 589 -43.68 -9.52 22.84
C ARG A 589 -45.02 -9.64 23.57
N GLU A 590 -45.00 -9.91 24.87
CA GLU A 590 -46.19 -9.93 25.72
C GLU A 590 -46.90 -8.56 25.75
N MET A 591 -46.13 -7.48 25.88
CA MET A 591 -46.64 -6.11 25.81
C MET A 591 -47.29 -5.82 24.44
N ILE A 592 -46.62 -6.17 23.34
CA ILE A 592 -47.11 -5.93 21.97
C ILE A 592 -48.41 -6.71 21.73
N LEU A 593 -48.45 -7.98 22.12
CA LEU A 593 -49.57 -8.87 21.86
C LEU A 593 -50.75 -8.68 22.82
N SER A 594 -50.59 -7.93 23.92
CA SER A 594 -51.69 -7.57 24.83
C SER A 594 -52.73 -6.65 24.17
N GLU A 595 -54.01 -6.99 24.33
CA GLU A 595 -55.16 -6.22 23.82
C GLU A 595 -55.72 -5.25 24.87
N GLU A 596 -55.60 -5.59 26.15
CA GLU A 596 -56.05 -4.82 27.31
C GLU A 596 -54.93 -3.93 27.88
N LEU A 597 -55.28 -2.77 28.46
CA LEU A 597 -54.33 -1.89 29.13
C LEU A 597 -53.63 -2.60 30.30
N GLU A 598 -54.41 -3.34 31.10
CA GLU A 598 -53.92 -4.07 32.27
C GLU A 598 -52.87 -5.13 31.91
N GLY A 599 -53.05 -5.81 30.77
CA GLY A 599 -52.07 -6.77 30.23
C GLY A 599 -50.76 -6.10 29.81
N ARG A 600 -50.84 -4.90 29.21
CA ARG A 600 -49.64 -4.12 28.84
C ARG A 600 -48.89 -3.64 30.08
N GLU A 601 -49.59 -3.16 31.10
CA GLU A 601 -48.98 -2.73 32.36
C GLU A 601 -48.27 -3.87 33.08
N GLN A 602 -48.86 -5.08 33.07
CA GLN A 602 -48.22 -6.27 33.64
C GLN A 602 -46.94 -6.66 32.89
N ALA A 603 -46.94 -6.60 31.57
CA ALA A 603 -45.75 -6.86 30.75
C ALA A 603 -44.66 -5.79 30.98
N LEU A 604 -45.03 -4.51 31.04
CA LEU A 604 -44.12 -3.41 31.35
C LEU A 604 -43.52 -3.51 32.77
N ALA A 605 -44.29 -3.99 33.75
CA ALA A 605 -43.81 -4.21 35.10
C ALA A 605 -42.69 -5.26 35.18
N LYS A 606 -42.66 -6.24 34.25
CA LYS A 606 -41.56 -7.22 34.13
C LYS A 606 -40.29 -6.60 33.53
N ILE A 607 -40.45 -5.67 32.60
CA ILE A 607 -39.34 -4.97 31.91
C ILE A 607 -38.66 -3.94 32.84
N MET A 608 -39.46 -3.24 33.66
CA MET A 608 -39.00 -2.16 34.53
C MET A 608 -37.75 -2.50 35.39
N PRO A 609 -37.70 -3.61 36.15
CA PRO A 609 -36.52 -3.93 36.96
C PRO A 609 -35.28 -4.25 36.11
N MET A 610 -35.47 -4.82 34.92
CA MET A 610 -34.39 -5.19 33.99
C MET A 610 -33.72 -3.92 33.43
N GLN A 611 -34.49 -3.02 32.84
CA GLN A 611 -33.98 -1.73 32.35
C GLN A 611 -33.38 -0.88 33.47
N LYS A 612 -34.01 -0.86 34.65
CA LYS A 612 -33.47 -0.13 35.80
C LYS A 612 -32.07 -0.65 36.18
N GLY A 613 -31.85 -1.96 36.11
CA GLY A 613 -30.54 -2.58 36.33
C GLY A 613 -29.49 -2.06 35.35
N ASP A 614 -29.81 -2.04 34.05
CA ASP A 614 -28.89 -1.58 33.00
C ASP A 614 -28.54 -0.11 33.17
N PHE A 615 -29.54 0.76 33.43
CA PHE A 615 -29.29 2.17 33.66
C PHE A 615 -28.46 2.43 34.90
N ILE A 616 -28.68 1.69 36.01
CA ILE A 616 -27.83 1.77 37.19
C ILE A 616 -26.39 1.40 36.84
N GLY A 617 -26.19 0.37 36.01
CA GLY A 617 -24.87 -0.01 35.51
C GLY A 617 -24.23 1.11 34.69
N ILE A 618 -24.94 1.64 33.69
CA ILE A 618 -24.45 2.71 32.81
C ILE A 618 -24.11 3.98 33.63
N PHE A 619 -24.99 4.41 34.54
CA PHE A 619 -24.73 5.58 35.38
C PHE A 619 -23.55 5.38 36.34
N ARG A 620 -23.34 4.14 36.81
CA ARG A 620 -22.19 3.81 37.65
C ARG A 620 -20.89 3.96 36.85
N GLU A 621 -20.82 3.39 35.65
CA GLU A 621 -19.65 3.47 34.79
C GLU A 621 -19.40 4.90 34.28
N MET A 622 -20.46 5.69 34.05
CA MET A 622 -20.37 7.08 33.62
C MET A 622 -20.48 8.11 34.75
N LYS A 623 -20.09 7.72 35.98
CA LYS A 623 -20.12 8.62 37.14
C LYS A 623 -19.43 9.97 36.84
N GLY A 624 -20.21 11.04 36.93
CA GLY A 624 -19.76 12.43 36.72
C GLY A 624 -19.84 12.94 35.29
N LEU A 625 -20.30 12.11 34.34
CA LEU A 625 -20.42 12.44 32.91
C LEU A 625 -21.88 12.38 32.43
N PRO A 626 -22.25 13.17 31.40
CA PRO A 626 -23.61 13.19 30.88
C PRO A 626 -23.95 11.92 30.09
N VAL A 627 -25.13 11.36 30.33
CA VAL A 627 -25.68 10.19 29.63
C VAL A 627 -26.99 10.61 28.96
N THR A 628 -27.03 10.58 27.63
CA THR A 628 -28.23 10.88 26.84
C THR A 628 -28.91 9.58 26.46
N ILE A 629 -30.12 9.37 26.97
CA ILE A 629 -30.92 8.16 26.73
C ILE A 629 -31.98 8.47 25.67
N ARG A 630 -32.01 7.69 24.60
CA ARG A 630 -33.06 7.72 23.60
C ARG A 630 -34.14 6.71 23.97
N LEU A 631 -35.38 7.18 24.04
CA LEU A 631 -36.55 6.33 24.25
C LEU A 631 -36.74 5.35 23.08
N LEU A 632 -37.65 4.40 23.23
CA LEU A 632 -37.91 3.35 22.25
C LEU A 632 -38.20 3.94 20.85
N ASP A 633 -37.34 3.58 19.89
CA ASP A 633 -37.36 4.07 18.50
C ASP A 633 -37.89 3.04 17.47
N PRO A 634 -37.56 1.72 17.55
CA PRO A 634 -37.93 0.81 16.48
C PRO A 634 -39.43 0.52 16.46
N PRO A 635 -39.99 0.24 15.27
CA PRO A 635 -41.38 -0.16 15.12
C PRO A 635 -41.62 -1.53 15.77
N LEU A 636 -42.80 -1.72 16.36
CA LEU A 636 -43.11 -2.90 17.17
C LEU A 636 -42.99 -4.23 16.42
N HIS A 637 -43.09 -4.23 15.09
CA HIS A 637 -42.97 -5.45 14.28
C HIS A 637 -41.56 -6.07 14.32
N GLU A 638 -40.51 -5.29 14.60
CA GLU A 638 -39.13 -5.80 14.69
C GLU A 638 -38.90 -6.73 15.89
N PHE A 639 -39.74 -6.63 16.93
CA PHE A 639 -39.67 -7.52 18.09
C PHE A 639 -40.44 -8.84 17.91
N LEU A 640 -41.24 -8.97 16.85
CA LEU A 640 -42.05 -10.15 16.59
C LEU A 640 -41.29 -11.19 15.74
N PRO A 641 -41.49 -12.50 16.00
CA PRO A 641 -40.82 -13.54 15.24
C PRO A 641 -41.34 -13.62 13.80
N GLN A 642 -40.44 -13.87 12.85
CA GLN A 642 -40.79 -14.07 11.43
C GLN A 642 -40.83 -15.55 11.02
N VAL A 643 -40.23 -16.44 11.81
CA VAL A 643 -40.16 -17.87 11.52
C VAL A 643 -41.42 -18.57 12.06
N GLU A 644 -42.05 -19.39 11.22
CA GLU A 644 -43.31 -20.11 11.52
C GLU A 644 -43.25 -20.85 12.87
N LYS A 645 -42.13 -21.53 13.16
CA LYS A 645 -41.89 -22.27 14.40
C LYS A 645 -41.87 -21.36 15.64
N ASP A 646 -41.23 -20.21 15.54
CA ASP A 646 -41.13 -19.25 16.65
C ASP A 646 -42.46 -18.54 16.90
N ILE A 647 -43.29 -18.38 15.86
CA ILE A 647 -44.66 -17.87 15.96
C ILE A 647 -45.53 -18.88 16.72
N GLU A 648 -45.39 -20.18 16.44
CA GLU A 648 -46.11 -21.24 17.18
C GLU A 648 -45.69 -21.30 18.65
N ASP A 649 -44.40 -21.20 18.95
CA ASP A 649 -43.87 -21.23 20.31
C ASP A 649 -44.28 -19.97 21.10
N LEU A 650 -44.31 -18.80 20.46
CA LEU A 650 -44.84 -17.57 21.06
C LEU A 650 -46.34 -17.69 21.38
N ALA A 651 -47.14 -18.22 20.45
CA ALA A 651 -48.57 -18.42 20.64
C ALA A 651 -48.87 -19.38 21.81
N ARG A 652 -48.08 -20.46 21.94
CA ARG A 652 -48.17 -21.41 23.08
C ARG A 652 -47.83 -20.75 24.41
N THR A 653 -46.73 -20.00 24.46
CA THR A 653 -46.25 -19.33 25.68
C THR A 653 -47.26 -18.29 26.19
N MET A 654 -47.87 -17.55 25.26
CA MET A 654 -48.83 -16.49 25.57
C MET A 654 -50.28 -16.98 25.68
N LYS A 655 -50.56 -18.26 25.44
CA LYS A 655 -51.90 -18.86 25.42
C LYS A 655 -52.88 -18.15 24.47
N VAL A 656 -52.37 -17.67 23.34
CA VAL A 656 -53.15 -17.04 22.26
C VAL A 656 -53.14 -17.92 21.00
N SER A 657 -54.09 -17.71 20.09
CA SER A 657 -54.11 -18.48 18.83
C SER A 657 -53.01 -18.04 17.87
N VAL A 658 -52.38 -18.99 17.16
CA VAL A 658 -51.39 -18.71 16.11
C VAL A 658 -51.93 -17.73 15.07
N LYS A 659 -53.23 -17.83 14.75
CA LYS A 659 -53.93 -16.93 13.82
C LYS A 659 -53.97 -15.48 14.33
N SER A 660 -54.17 -15.27 15.63
CA SER A 660 -54.17 -13.95 16.26
C SER A 660 -52.77 -13.31 16.24
N VAL A 661 -51.73 -14.10 16.51
CA VAL A 661 -50.32 -13.63 16.43
C VAL A 661 -49.97 -13.23 14.99
N LYS A 662 -50.29 -14.06 14.00
CA LYS A 662 -50.07 -13.73 12.57
C LYS A 662 -50.82 -12.48 12.13
N HIS A 663 -52.09 -12.36 12.51
CA HIS A 663 -52.90 -11.18 12.20
C HIS A 663 -52.30 -9.90 12.80
N LYS A 664 -51.73 -9.98 14.01
CA LYS A 664 -51.09 -8.83 14.68
C LYS A 664 -49.74 -8.47 14.07
N ILE A 665 -48.98 -9.46 13.58
CA ILE A 665 -47.76 -9.24 12.78
C ILE A 665 -48.10 -8.52 11.47
N GLU A 666 -49.13 -8.97 10.76
CA GLU A 666 -49.59 -8.37 9.48
C GLU A 666 -50.16 -6.96 9.65
N PHE A 667 -50.77 -6.65 10.80
CA PHE A 667 -51.41 -5.36 11.06
C PHE A 667 -50.44 -4.28 11.59
N LEU A 668 -49.26 -4.66 12.10
CA LEU A 668 -48.24 -3.70 12.51
C LEU A 668 -47.50 -3.18 11.27
N PRO A 669 -47.57 -1.87 10.96
CA PRO A 669 -47.03 -1.33 9.72
C PRO A 669 -45.51 -1.54 9.63
N HIS A 670 -45.05 -1.99 8.47
CA HIS A 670 -43.64 -1.91 8.06
C HIS A 670 -43.30 -0.46 7.72
N SER A 671 -42.82 0.31 8.69
CA SER A 671 -42.25 1.62 8.41
C SER A 671 -40.88 1.44 7.74
N ARG A 672 -40.86 1.38 6.40
CA ARG A 672 -39.72 1.76 5.57
C ARG A 672 -40.12 2.93 4.68
N GLU A 673 -40.22 4.12 5.25
CA GLU A 673 -39.99 5.37 4.52
C GLU A 673 -39.26 6.34 5.45
N GLY A 674 -38.03 6.68 5.06
CA GLY A 674 -37.04 7.45 5.81
C GLY A 674 -35.65 7.18 5.27
#